data_AF-A0A5N5GTW2-F1
#
_entry.id   AF-A0A5N5GTW2-F1
#
_cell.length_a   1.000
_cell.length_b   1.000
_cell.length_c   1.000
_cell.angle_alpha   90.00
_cell.angle_beta   90.00
_cell.angle_gamma   90.00
#
_symmetry.space_group_name_H-M   'P 1'
#
loop_
_entity.id
_entity.type
_entity.pdbx_description
1 polymer ?
#
loop_
_entity_poly.entity_id
_entity_poly.type
_entity_poly.pdbx_seq_one_letter_code
_entity_poly.pdbx_strand_id
1 'polypeptide(L)'
;MKMGQDMLVKILLTLPPKTLMRFKCVSKWWSALINNPGFVSNHLSNSANNNLTTLHVFLARLVVQRQHEEEEEENPKCNSTTKKGETEEVLSILEFCRDDDNTDDEHSNSCSLVGVQDIIIPQSLIQNIGVPEQQFRIHGHCNGIVLLSSESGLVLCNPGIGEFNRIPDEPCLPMWPLHQPDDYDGQDHLETGFHTGFGYDPMSNEYKVVTFTTYFQEGDENRRRFLSRHRAVVYTMGCDFWEEINTDSLETETTLFWPEDFQMSFKGMCYWLGIEQDKELFPFDAVEHRFHANGILIISFDTSREVFHGIPLPSELQQFVRSNHLYLKLTVWNESVAFFALSVDHRRYPEPYEMWVMDDDFKGAWTKHLTIEGTDDQIRRSGPVALWGDEWLMVDSDGHVVFFNLCTKKLKHIPIETEDKDSIIVYVNSIVSVMGRSHKLKSIENTCSDKDEDAIVVVDGKRESCRRLYSYSVWAIPPADVSHRIKKVMEGLQAEFGGPEIEPHIPILGSIQMMSREDALNKFRFAPMDDIVAKVDRVVTKNYYHQCVSLLMDRELFENAQSWSYHFGFYNSSMPYLSLLYGKLTEEERKKAGEIVNILDESITSLTFPITHFALYEIDYDDRSLKSWTKIAEIGR
;
A
#
# COMPACT_ATOMS: atom_id res chain seq x y z
N MET A 1 -29.33 -25.09 -39.98
CA MET A 1 -29.50 -25.01 -38.52
C MET A 1 -28.92 -23.67 -38.09
N LYS A 2 -29.74 -22.68 -37.70
CA LYS A 2 -29.22 -21.38 -37.24
C LYS A 2 -28.76 -21.56 -35.79
N MET A 3 -27.49 -21.33 -35.54
CA MET A 3 -26.95 -21.27 -34.18
C MET A 3 -27.60 -20.08 -33.45
N GLY A 4 -28.20 -20.32 -32.28
CA GLY A 4 -28.90 -19.29 -31.51
C GLY A 4 -27.93 -18.22 -30.98
N GLN A 5 -28.42 -16.98 -30.81
CA GLN A 5 -27.61 -15.86 -30.33
C GLN A 5 -26.96 -16.16 -28.97
N ASP A 6 -27.66 -16.83 -28.06
CA ASP A 6 -27.12 -17.19 -26.74
C ASP A 6 -25.92 -18.13 -26.83
N MET A 7 -25.94 -19.09 -27.78
CA MET A 7 -24.82 -19.97 -28.00
C MET A 7 -23.63 -19.22 -28.61
N LEU A 8 -23.89 -18.27 -29.51
CA LEU A 8 -22.83 -17.41 -30.05
C LEU A 8 -22.17 -16.57 -28.96
N VAL A 9 -22.96 -15.96 -28.07
CA VAL A 9 -22.44 -15.21 -26.92
C VAL A 9 -21.55 -16.10 -26.07
N LYS A 10 -21.98 -17.33 -25.74
CA LYS A 10 -21.18 -18.29 -24.97
C LYS A 10 -19.86 -18.64 -25.66
N ILE A 11 -19.86 -18.87 -26.98
CA ILE A 11 -18.61 -19.13 -27.72
C ILE A 11 -17.70 -17.89 -27.69
N LEU A 12 -18.24 -16.69 -27.93
CA LEU A 12 -17.44 -15.48 -27.92
C LEU A 12 -16.82 -15.23 -26.54
N LEU A 13 -17.54 -15.52 -25.46
CA LEU A 13 -17.04 -15.39 -24.09
C LEU A 13 -15.86 -16.32 -23.75
N THR A 14 -15.57 -17.35 -24.55
CA THR A 14 -14.40 -18.23 -24.35
C THR A 14 -13.22 -17.86 -25.25
N LEU A 15 -13.35 -16.87 -26.12
CA LEU A 15 -12.28 -16.50 -27.06
C LEU A 15 -11.26 -15.57 -26.40
N PRO A 16 -9.98 -15.65 -26.83
CA PRO A 16 -8.94 -14.72 -26.38
C PRO A 16 -9.25 -13.27 -26.74
N PRO A 17 -8.83 -12.28 -25.93
CA PRO A 17 -9.06 -10.87 -26.18
C PRO A 17 -8.69 -10.40 -27.59
N LYS A 18 -7.50 -10.76 -28.10
CA LYS A 18 -7.06 -10.41 -29.46
C LYS A 18 -8.02 -10.88 -30.55
N THR A 19 -8.57 -12.09 -30.41
CA THR A 19 -9.54 -12.64 -31.37
C THR A 19 -10.83 -11.84 -31.33
N LEU A 20 -11.32 -11.50 -30.14
CA LEU A 20 -12.51 -10.66 -29.98
C LEU A 20 -12.31 -9.26 -30.58
N MET A 21 -11.12 -8.66 -30.42
CA MET A 21 -10.83 -7.36 -31.02
C MET A 21 -10.90 -7.39 -32.55
N ARG A 22 -10.43 -8.47 -33.20
CA ARG A 22 -10.57 -8.67 -34.66
C ARG A 22 -12.03 -8.86 -35.07
N PHE A 23 -12.81 -9.52 -34.21
CA PHE A 23 -14.22 -9.85 -34.43
C PHE A 23 -15.15 -8.64 -34.37
N LYS A 24 -14.74 -7.52 -33.76
CA LYS A 24 -15.44 -6.23 -33.86
C LYS A 24 -15.64 -5.78 -35.32
N CYS A 25 -14.75 -6.16 -36.24
CA CYS A 25 -14.82 -5.80 -37.65
C CYS A 25 -15.79 -6.67 -38.48
N VAL A 26 -16.29 -7.79 -37.93
CA VAL A 26 -17.11 -8.76 -38.67
C VAL A 26 -18.54 -8.24 -38.87
N SER A 27 -19.14 -7.61 -37.86
CA SER A 27 -20.46 -6.99 -37.97
C SER A 27 -20.72 -5.95 -36.86
N LYS A 28 -21.69 -5.06 -37.10
CA LYS A 28 -22.13 -4.06 -36.09
C LYS A 28 -22.64 -4.71 -34.80
N TRP A 29 -23.35 -5.84 -34.90
CA TRP A 29 -23.85 -6.56 -33.73
C TRP A 29 -22.69 -7.12 -32.88
N TRP A 30 -21.68 -7.70 -33.52
CA TRP A 30 -20.50 -8.24 -32.83
C TRP A 30 -19.72 -7.11 -32.14
N SER A 31 -19.54 -5.98 -32.82
CA SER A 31 -18.93 -4.79 -32.22
C SER A 31 -19.72 -4.26 -31.02
N ALA A 32 -21.06 -4.14 -31.14
CA ALA A 32 -21.91 -3.66 -30.05
C ALA A 32 -21.89 -4.62 -28.84
N LEU A 33 -21.94 -5.93 -29.09
CA LEU A 33 -21.86 -6.96 -28.05
C LEU A 33 -20.52 -6.93 -27.32
N ILE A 34 -19.39 -6.90 -28.04
CA ILE A 34 -18.05 -6.96 -27.42
C ILE A 34 -17.74 -5.68 -26.63
N ASN A 35 -18.33 -4.54 -27.01
CA ASN A 35 -18.20 -3.28 -26.27
C ASN A 35 -19.23 -3.12 -25.14
N ASN A 36 -20.17 -4.06 -24.96
CA ASN A 36 -21.17 -4.02 -23.91
C ASN A 36 -20.50 -4.29 -22.54
N PRO A 37 -20.73 -3.46 -21.50
CA PRO A 37 -20.11 -3.66 -20.18
C PRO A 37 -20.41 -5.02 -19.54
N GLY A 38 -21.63 -5.54 -19.73
CA GLY A 38 -22.00 -6.88 -19.24
C GLY A 38 -21.25 -8.00 -19.94
N PHE A 39 -21.01 -7.88 -21.25
CA PHE A 39 -20.16 -8.83 -21.98
C PHE A 39 -18.70 -8.77 -21.50
N VAL A 40 -18.17 -7.57 -21.28
CA VAL A 40 -16.80 -7.36 -20.77
C VAL A 40 -16.64 -7.97 -19.38
N SER A 41 -17.59 -7.72 -18.48
CA SER A 41 -17.60 -8.30 -17.12
C SER A 41 -17.66 -9.83 -17.17
N ASN A 42 -18.56 -10.41 -17.97
CA ASN A 42 -18.67 -11.86 -18.12
C ASN A 42 -17.41 -12.49 -18.73
N HIS A 43 -16.78 -11.83 -19.71
CA HIS A 43 -15.53 -12.30 -20.32
C HIS A 43 -14.39 -12.30 -19.30
N LEU A 44 -14.28 -11.23 -18.51
CA LEU A 44 -13.29 -11.13 -17.44
C LEU A 44 -13.47 -12.22 -16.37
N SER A 45 -14.72 -12.47 -15.92
CA SER A 45 -15.02 -13.55 -14.98
C SER A 45 -14.65 -14.93 -15.55
N ASN A 46 -14.91 -15.17 -16.83
CA ASN A 46 -14.46 -16.40 -17.49
C ASN A 46 -12.93 -16.50 -17.54
N SER A 47 -12.22 -15.41 -17.84
CA SER A 47 -10.76 -15.42 -17.83
C SER A 47 -10.20 -15.71 -16.44
N ALA A 48 -10.79 -15.15 -15.38
CA ALA A 48 -10.38 -15.43 -14.01
C ALA A 48 -10.58 -16.90 -13.62
N ASN A 49 -11.65 -17.55 -14.11
CA ASN A 49 -11.88 -18.97 -13.89
C ASN A 49 -10.93 -19.87 -14.72
N ASN A 50 -10.59 -19.45 -15.95
CA ASN A 50 -9.63 -20.16 -16.79
C ASN A 50 -8.20 -20.13 -16.23
N ASN A 51 -7.90 -19.21 -15.30
CA ASN A 51 -6.62 -19.21 -14.60
C ASN A 51 -6.33 -20.51 -13.83
N LEU A 52 -7.31 -21.41 -13.66
CA LEU A 52 -7.08 -22.77 -13.14
C LEU A 52 -6.25 -23.64 -14.10
N THR A 53 -6.37 -23.43 -15.40
CA THR A 53 -5.72 -24.23 -16.46
C THR A 53 -4.61 -23.48 -17.20
N THR A 54 -4.69 -22.15 -17.27
CA THR A 54 -3.73 -21.30 -17.99
C THR A 54 -3.27 -20.13 -17.13
N LEU A 55 -1.97 -19.96 -16.92
CA LEU A 55 -1.43 -18.85 -16.15
C LEU A 55 -0.82 -17.79 -17.10
N HIS A 56 -1.26 -16.55 -16.97
CA HIS A 56 -0.68 -15.42 -17.69
C HIS A 56 0.20 -14.59 -16.76
N VAL A 57 1.45 -14.42 -17.15
CA VAL A 57 2.46 -13.65 -16.42
C VAL A 57 2.86 -12.45 -17.27
N PHE A 58 2.93 -11.27 -16.66
CA PHE A 58 3.47 -10.06 -17.27
C PHE A 58 4.74 -9.68 -16.50
N LEU A 59 5.85 -9.47 -17.19
CA LEU A 59 7.14 -9.23 -16.56
C LEU A 59 8.05 -8.34 -17.39
N ALA A 60 9.04 -7.72 -16.74
CA ALA A 60 10.19 -7.12 -17.39
C ALA A 60 11.37 -8.12 -17.29
N ARG A 61 11.83 -8.62 -18.44
CA ARG A 61 12.87 -9.66 -18.52
C ARG A 61 14.14 -9.12 -19.17
N LEU A 62 15.28 -9.67 -18.77
CA LEU A 62 16.59 -9.33 -19.32
C LEU A 62 16.86 -10.13 -20.60
N VAL A 63 17.37 -9.45 -21.65
CA VAL A 63 17.72 -10.05 -22.93
C VAL A 63 19.14 -9.62 -23.34
N VAL A 64 20.00 -10.58 -23.70
CA VAL A 64 21.38 -10.30 -24.11
C VAL A 64 21.43 -9.79 -25.55
N GLN A 65 21.98 -8.59 -25.80
CA GLN A 65 22.26 -8.13 -27.16
C GLN A 65 23.46 -8.88 -27.75
N ARG A 66 23.32 -9.44 -28.95
CA ARG A 66 24.45 -9.95 -29.72
C ARG A 66 25.07 -8.80 -30.50
N GLN A 67 26.24 -8.33 -30.08
CA GLN A 67 27.04 -7.44 -30.93
C GLN A 67 27.51 -8.23 -32.17
N HIS A 68 27.27 -7.68 -33.36
CA HIS A 68 27.94 -8.13 -34.57
C HIS A 68 29.43 -7.81 -34.40
N GLU A 69 30.28 -8.83 -34.35
CA GLU A 69 31.73 -8.68 -34.38
C GLU A 69 32.13 -8.09 -35.75
N GLU A 70 32.21 -6.76 -35.86
CA GLU A 70 33.05 -6.14 -36.87
C GLU A 70 34.49 -6.15 -36.31
N GLU A 71 35.37 -6.88 -36.98
CA GLU A 71 36.79 -6.97 -36.70
C GLU A 71 37.45 -5.58 -36.82
N GLU A 72 37.52 -4.81 -35.74
CA GLU A 72 38.42 -3.66 -35.65
C GLU A 72 39.69 -4.02 -34.87
N GLU A 73 40.84 -3.78 -35.52
CA GLU A 73 42.19 -4.14 -35.08
C GLU A 73 42.50 -3.66 -33.65
N GLU A 74 43.04 -4.60 -32.84
CA GLU A 74 43.49 -4.38 -31.48
C GLU A 74 44.50 -3.23 -31.35
N ASN A 75 44.15 -2.22 -30.55
CA ASN A 75 45.13 -1.27 -30.01
C ASN A 75 45.40 -1.63 -28.53
N PRO A 76 46.58 -2.18 -28.19
CA PRO A 76 46.82 -2.75 -26.87
C PRO A 76 47.27 -1.64 -25.91
N LYS A 77 46.32 -0.96 -25.26
CA LYS A 77 46.55 -0.16 -24.04
C LYS A 77 45.22 0.33 -23.43
N CYS A 78 44.58 -0.53 -22.64
CA CYS A 78 43.93 -0.13 -21.39
C CYS A 78 43.47 -1.36 -20.60
N ASN A 79 43.55 -1.26 -19.28
CA ASN A 79 43.43 -2.35 -18.33
C ASN A 79 41.98 -2.88 -18.23
N SER A 80 41.90 -4.17 -17.94
CA SER A 80 40.71 -5.01 -17.79
C SER A 80 39.58 -4.37 -16.96
N THR A 81 38.51 -4.00 -17.64
CA THR A 81 37.14 -4.11 -17.15
C THR A 81 36.46 -5.16 -18.01
N THR A 82 35.91 -6.19 -17.37
CA THR A 82 35.14 -7.25 -18.02
C THR A 82 33.96 -6.59 -18.73
N LYS A 83 33.95 -6.54 -20.07
CA LYS A 83 32.77 -6.13 -20.85
C LYS A 83 31.67 -7.18 -20.61
N LYS A 84 30.83 -6.96 -19.60
CA LYS A 84 29.55 -7.64 -19.42
C LYS A 84 28.73 -7.25 -20.67
N GLY A 85 28.22 -8.21 -21.43
CA GLY A 85 27.39 -7.89 -22.60
C GLY A 85 26.22 -7.00 -22.17
N GLU A 86 25.92 -5.96 -22.96
CA GLU A 86 24.81 -5.04 -22.71
C GLU A 86 23.50 -5.84 -22.73
N THR A 87 22.88 -6.00 -21.55
CA THR A 87 21.57 -6.65 -21.37
C THR A 87 20.49 -5.59 -21.45
N GLU A 88 19.49 -5.79 -22.31
CA GLU A 88 18.33 -4.90 -22.46
C GLU A 88 17.12 -5.46 -21.72
N GLU A 89 16.35 -4.59 -21.06
CA GLU A 89 15.09 -4.96 -20.40
C GLU A 89 13.91 -4.90 -21.40
N VAL A 90 13.13 -5.98 -21.47
CA VAL A 90 11.98 -6.09 -22.38
C VAL A 90 10.73 -6.54 -21.62
N LEU A 91 9.64 -5.79 -21.74
CA LEU A 91 8.34 -6.20 -21.22
C LEU A 91 7.77 -7.36 -22.04
N SER A 92 7.34 -8.42 -21.37
CA SER A 92 6.90 -9.67 -21.99
C SER A 92 5.65 -10.23 -21.33
N ILE A 93 4.88 -11.00 -22.10
CA ILE A 93 3.82 -11.88 -21.60
C ILE A 93 4.31 -13.32 -21.71
N LEU A 94 4.18 -14.08 -20.63
CA LEU A 94 4.35 -15.53 -20.62
C LEU A 94 2.99 -16.20 -20.44
N GLU A 95 2.79 -17.28 -21.18
CA GLU A 95 1.62 -18.14 -21.07
C GLU A 95 2.06 -19.54 -20.67
N PHE A 96 1.57 -19.98 -19.52
CA PHE A 96 1.79 -21.34 -19.04
C PHE A 96 0.47 -22.12 -19.07
N CYS A 97 0.54 -23.41 -19.36
CA CYS A 97 -0.59 -24.33 -19.30
C CYS A 97 -0.30 -25.48 -18.33
N ARG A 98 -1.35 -25.99 -17.69
CA ARG A 98 -1.27 -27.22 -16.91
C ARG A 98 -1.41 -28.41 -17.86
N ASP A 99 -0.46 -29.33 -17.82
CA ASP A 99 -0.52 -30.56 -18.61
C ASP A 99 -1.46 -31.57 -17.90
N ASP A 100 -2.75 -31.59 -18.26
CA ASP A 100 -3.74 -32.55 -17.69
C ASP A 100 -3.65 -33.97 -18.30
N ASP A 101 -2.77 -34.19 -19.29
CA ASP A 101 -2.79 -35.38 -20.17
C ASP A 101 -1.87 -36.55 -19.75
N ASN A 102 -1.14 -36.50 -18.63
CA ASN A 102 -0.32 -37.63 -18.18
C ASN A 102 -1.09 -38.56 -17.21
N THR A 103 -1.79 -39.54 -17.76
CA THR A 103 -2.53 -40.57 -17.01
C THR A 103 -1.64 -41.63 -16.32
N ASP A 104 -0.31 -41.55 -16.43
CA ASP A 104 0.58 -42.64 -16.03
C ASP A 104 1.56 -42.28 -14.88
N ASP A 105 1.62 -41.02 -14.45
CA ASP A 105 2.41 -40.61 -13.27
C ASP A 105 1.49 -39.85 -12.31
N GLU A 106 1.03 -40.52 -11.25
CA GLU A 106 0.09 -39.97 -10.25
C GLU A 106 0.57 -38.66 -9.58
N HIS A 107 1.78 -38.17 -9.83
CA HIS A 107 2.38 -36.98 -9.22
C HIS A 107 2.99 -35.98 -10.25
N SER A 108 2.67 -36.09 -11.54
CA SER A 108 3.21 -35.23 -12.60
C SER A 108 2.25 -34.11 -13.03
N ASN A 109 1.83 -33.25 -12.09
CA ASN A 109 1.26 -31.94 -12.47
C ASN A 109 2.42 -31.04 -12.93
N SER A 110 2.83 -31.13 -14.20
CA SER A 110 3.84 -30.23 -14.76
C SER A 110 3.21 -29.07 -15.51
N CYS A 111 3.51 -27.85 -15.08
CA CYS A 111 3.28 -26.62 -15.85
C CYS A 111 4.20 -26.59 -17.08
N SER A 112 3.72 -26.19 -18.26
CA SER A 112 4.54 -25.99 -19.46
C SER A 112 4.46 -24.53 -19.94
N LEU A 113 5.61 -23.93 -20.31
CA LEU A 113 5.65 -22.61 -20.96
C LEU A 113 5.26 -22.78 -22.42
N VAL A 114 4.11 -22.23 -22.82
CA VAL A 114 3.51 -22.44 -24.14
C VAL A 114 3.66 -21.21 -25.05
N GLY A 115 3.81 -20.02 -24.46
CA GLY A 115 3.93 -18.78 -25.21
C GLY A 115 4.83 -17.74 -24.53
N VAL A 116 5.61 -17.05 -25.35
CA VAL A 116 6.35 -15.83 -24.97
C VAL A 116 6.02 -14.76 -26.00
N GLN A 117 5.61 -13.59 -25.54
CA GLN A 117 5.29 -12.47 -26.41
C GLN A 117 5.84 -11.17 -25.85
N ASP A 118 6.75 -10.56 -26.59
CA ASP A 118 7.29 -9.24 -26.25
C ASP A 118 6.28 -8.13 -26.52
N ILE A 119 6.31 -7.10 -25.68
CA ILE A 119 5.40 -5.97 -25.69
C ILE A 119 6.16 -4.72 -26.10
N ILE A 120 5.75 -4.15 -27.23
CA ILE A 120 6.35 -2.93 -27.77
C ILE A 120 5.50 -1.76 -27.29
N ILE A 121 6.07 -0.92 -26.42
CA ILE A 121 5.41 0.32 -26.00
C ILE A 121 5.53 1.36 -27.13
N PRO A 122 4.41 1.98 -27.55
CA PRO A 122 4.44 3.04 -28.56
C PRO A 122 5.36 4.21 -28.15
N GLN A 123 6.28 4.59 -29.05
CA GLN A 123 7.26 5.66 -28.82
C GLN A 123 6.63 7.01 -28.45
N SER A 124 5.37 7.25 -28.84
CA SER A 124 4.59 8.45 -28.46
C SER A 124 4.31 8.56 -26.96
N LEU A 125 4.38 7.46 -26.21
CA LEU A 125 4.18 7.43 -24.76
C LEU A 125 5.49 7.62 -23.99
N ILE A 126 6.64 7.46 -24.67
CA ILE A 126 8.00 7.47 -24.13
C ILE A 126 8.59 8.89 -24.29
N GLN A 127 7.85 9.94 -23.92
CA GLN A 127 8.34 11.32 -24.12
C GLN A 127 9.63 11.56 -23.32
N ASN A 128 10.79 11.46 -23.97
CA ASN A 128 12.03 12.22 -23.73
C ASN A 128 13.07 11.88 -24.80
N ILE A 129 13.45 12.87 -25.60
CA ILE A 129 14.53 12.76 -26.60
C ILE A 129 15.84 12.89 -25.83
N GLY A 130 16.58 11.78 -25.64
CA GLY A 130 17.98 11.83 -25.22
C GLY A 130 18.43 10.88 -24.11
N VAL A 131 17.54 10.07 -23.52
CA VAL A 131 17.94 9.02 -22.56
C VAL A 131 17.97 7.68 -23.29
N PRO A 132 19.13 7.00 -23.38
CA PRO A 132 19.19 5.63 -23.84
C PRO A 132 18.74 4.71 -22.70
N GLU A 133 17.75 3.86 -22.97
CA GLU A 133 17.20 2.84 -22.07
C GLU A 133 16.26 3.39 -20.98
N GLN A 134 14.95 3.17 -21.16
CA GLN A 134 13.93 3.57 -20.19
C GLN A 134 13.39 2.31 -19.50
N GLN A 135 13.74 2.12 -18.23
CA GLN A 135 13.20 1.05 -17.39
C GLN A 135 11.73 1.33 -17.05
N PHE A 136 10.87 0.31 -17.15
CA PHE A 136 9.47 0.40 -16.77
C PHE A 136 9.23 -0.38 -15.48
N ARG A 137 8.79 0.31 -14.43
CA ARG A 137 8.34 -0.36 -13.20
C ARG A 137 6.91 -0.84 -13.35
N ILE A 138 6.68 -2.11 -13.03
CA ILE A 138 5.35 -2.72 -12.96
C ILE A 138 4.80 -2.51 -11.55
N HIS A 139 3.66 -1.82 -11.41
CA HIS A 139 3.04 -1.61 -10.08
C HIS A 139 2.08 -2.73 -9.73
N GLY A 140 1.31 -3.22 -10.71
CA GLY A 140 0.30 -4.24 -10.49
C GLY A 140 -0.79 -4.21 -11.57
N HIS A 141 -1.85 -5.00 -11.37
CA HIS A 141 -2.96 -5.05 -12.29
C HIS A 141 -4.33 -4.95 -11.60
N CYS A 142 -5.34 -4.51 -12.35
CA CYS A 142 -6.74 -4.59 -11.97
C CYS A 142 -7.56 -4.97 -13.20
N ASN A 143 -8.33 -6.07 -13.11
CA ASN A 143 -9.19 -6.55 -14.21
C ASN A 143 -8.46 -6.70 -15.56
N GLY A 144 -7.19 -7.11 -15.50
CA GLY A 144 -6.30 -7.32 -16.65
C GLY A 144 -5.67 -6.07 -17.26
N ILE A 145 -5.96 -4.89 -16.73
CA ILE A 145 -5.19 -3.67 -17.02
C ILE A 145 -4.01 -3.63 -16.06
N VAL A 146 -2.82 -3.37 -16.57
CA VAL A 146 -1.55 -3.24 -15.84
C VAL A 146 -1.20 -1.76 -15.71
N LEU A 147 -0.85 -1.32 -14.50
CA LEU A 147 -0.29 0.01 -14.25
C LEU A 147 1.25 -0.07 -14.32
N LEU A 148 1.83 0.76 -15.19
CA LEU A 148 3.26 0.91 -15.40
C LEU A 148 3.69 2.34 -15.05
N SER A 149 4.93 2.51 -14.63
CA SER A 149 5.56 3.83 -14.56
C SER A 149 6.92 3.82 -15.24
N SER A 150 7.28 4.91 -15.89
CA SER A 150 8.65 5.23 -16.29
C SER A 150 9.00 6.64 -15.86
N GLU A 151 10.20 7.13 -16.17
CA GLU A 151 10.56 8.53 -15.98
C GLU A 151 9.60 9.52 -16.69
N SER A 152 8.90 9.06 -17.73
CA SER A 152 7.94 9.87 -18.49
C SER A 152 6.53 9.88 -17.86
N GLY A 153 6.31 9.20 -16.73
CA GLY A 153 5.05 9.20 -15.99
C GLY A 153 4.33 7.84 -15.99
N LEU A 154 3.02 7.88 -15.69
CA LEU A 154 2.20 6.68 -15.51
C LEU A 154 1.51 6.26 -16.81
N VAL A 155 1.49 4.95 -17.07
CA VAL A 155 0.90 4.34 -18.26
C VAL A 155 0.02 3.16 -17.87
N LEU A 156 -1.22 3.15 -18.37
CA LEU A 156 -2.10 2.00 -18.31
C LEU A 156 -1.91 1.14 -19.56
N CYS A 157 -1.70 -0.15 -19.37
CA CYS A 157 -1.52 -1.12 -20.44
C CYS A 157 -2.61 -2.19 -20.33
N ASN A 158 -3.31 -2.50 -21.42
CA ASN A 158 -4.01 -3.77 -21.54
C ASN A 158 -3.23 -4.67 -22.52
N PRO A 159 -2.42 -5.63 -22.00
CA PRO A 159 -1.58 -6.49 -22.83
C PRO A 159 -2.42 -7.43 -23.72
N GLY A 160 -3.62 -7.81 -23.26
CA GLY A 160 -4.51 -8.73 -23.96
C GLY A 160 -5.04 -8.17 -25.28
N ILE A 161 -5.26 -6.85 -25.35
CA ILE A 161 -5.73 -6.17 -26.57
C ILE A 161 -4.68 -5.26 -27.21
N GLY A 162 -3.52 -5.09 -26.58
CA GLY A 162 -2.40 -4.27 -27.07
C GLY A 162 -2.71 -2.77 -27.03
N GLU A 163 -3.54 -2.33 -26.08
CA GLU A 163 -3.87 -0.90 -25.89
C GLU A 163 -3.04 -0.29 -24.76
N PHE A 164 -2.68 0.98 -24.92
CA PHE A 164 -1.93 1.76 -23.95
C PHE A 164 -2.53 3.16 -23.81
N ASN A 165 -2.55 3.68 -22.59
CA ASN A 165 -3.02 5.03 -22.29
C ASN A 165 -2.11 5.71 -21.27
N ARG A 166 -1.50 6.84 -21.62
CA ARG A 166 -0.71 7.65 -20.68
C ARG A 166 -1.67 8.46 -19.80
N ILE A 167 -1.43 8.43 -18.50
CA ILE A 167 -2.18 9.22 -17.53
C ILE A 167 -1.61 10.66 -17.55
N PRO A 168 -2.45 11.71 -17.45
CA PRO A 168 -1.97 13.08 -17.37
C PRO A 168 -1.01 13.33 -16.22
N ASP A 169 0.08 14.05 -16.50
CA ASP A 169 1.15 14.36 -15.54
C ASP A 169 0.71 15.29 -14.40
N GLU A 170 -0.34 16.11 -14.58
CA GLU A 170 -0.87 16.95 -13.49
C GLU A 170 -2.06 16.29 -12.85
N PRO A 171 -2.15 16.24 -11.51
CA PRO A 171 -1.21 16.55 -10.45
C PRO A 171 -0.48 15.27 -10.03
N CYS A 172 0.06 14.48 -10.98
CA CYS A 172 1.07 13.49 -10.60
C CYS A 172 2.15 14.26 -9.85
N LEU A 173 2.19 14.07 -8.55
CA LEU A 173 3.13 14.72 -7.67
C LEU A 173 4.53 14.26 -8.11
N PRO A 174 5.57 15.13 -8.04
CA PRO A 174 6.85 14.87 -8.67
C PRO A 174 7.38 13.50 -8.26
N MET A 175 7.54 12.61 -9.25
CA MET A 175 8.16 11.32 -9.02
C MET A 175 9.58 11.56 -8.50
N TRP A 176 9.98 10.78 -7.50
CA TRP A 176 11.37 10.76 -7.07
C TRP A 176 12.27 10.53 -8.30
N PRO A 177 13.33 11.33 -8.52
CA PRO A 177 14.27 11.03 -9.59
C PRO A 177 14.90 9.66 -9.29
N LEU A 178 14.67 8.70 -10.18
CA LEU A 178 15.14 7.31 -10.06
C LEU A 178 16.67 7.18 -10.09
N HIS A 179 17.40 8.29 -10.32
CA HIS A 179 18.85 8.35 -10.28
C HIS A 179 19.35 9.34 -9.21
N GLN A 180 20.03 8.82 -8.19
CA GLN A 180 20.93 9.63 -7.35
C GLN A 180 22.11 10.06 -8.22
N PRO A 181 22.44 11.36 -8.32
CA PRO A 181 23.66 11.77 -8.99
C PRO A 181 24.89 11.24 -8.23
N ASP A 182 25.87 10.71 -8.96
CA ASP A 182 27.10 10.10 -8.39
C ASP A 182 27.97 11.04 -7.53
N ASP A 183 27.73 12.36 -7.57
CA ASP A 183 28.54 13.40 -6.91
C ASP A 183 27.85 14.07 -5.69
N TYR A 184 26.80 13.46 -5.11
CA TYR A 184 25.96 14.11 -4.11
C TYR A 184 26.38 13.84 -2.65
N ASP A 185 26.72 14.89 -1.90
CA ASP A 185 26.95 14.87 -0.45
C ASP A 185 25.60 14.75 0.26
N GLY A 186 25.24 13.53 0.68
CA GLY A 186 23.93 13.12 1.18
C GLY A 186 23.42 13.77 2.48
N GLN A 187 23.36 15.10 2.55
CA GLN A 187 22.90 15.82 3.76
C GLN A 187 21.56 16.57 3.60
N ASP A 188 21.12 16.96 2.40
CA ASP A 188 20.02 17.94 2.23
C ASP A 188 18.85 17.52 1.29
N HIS A 189 18.59 16.23 1.10
CA HIS A 189 17.32 15.82 0.48
C HIS A 189 16.24 15.58 1.54
N LEU A 190 15.13 16.32 1.43
CA LEU A 190 13.85 15.92 2.00
C LEU A 190 13.48 14.59 1.33
N GLU A 191 13.68 13.46 2.00
CA GLU A 191 13.31 12.13 1.48
C GLU A 191 11.80 12.13 1.15
N THR A 192 11.44 12.11 -0.13
CA THR A 192 10.04 12.08 -0.56
C THR A 192 9.70 10.72 -1.12
N GLY A 193 8.76 10.01 -0.48
CA GLY A 193 8.22 8.77 -1.03
C GLY A 193 7.12 9.06 -2.04
N PHE A 194 7.17 8.42 -3.21
CA PHE A 194 6.10 8.43 -4.21
C PHE A 194 5.53 7.02 -4.35
N HIS A 195 4.24 6.86 -4.03
CA HIS A 195 3.58 5.55 -4.02
C HIS A 195 2.31 5.62 -4.85
N THR A 196 1.99 4.56 -5.59
CA THR A 196 0.80 4.51 -6.43
C THR A 196 -0.02 3.27 -6.15
N GLY A 197 -1.30 3.26 -6.52
CA GLY A 197 -2.07 2.03 -6.64
C GLY A 197 -3.19 2.18 -7.63
N PHE A 198 -3.72 1.04 -8.08
CA PHE A 198 -4.62 0.99 -9.22
C PHE A 198 -5.77 0.03 -8.98
N GLY A 199 -7.00 0.53 -9.02
CA GLY A 199 -8.20 -0.25 -8.71
C GLY A 199 -9.40 0.10 -9.57
N TYR A 200 -10.45 -0.69 -9.40
CA TYR A 200 -11.74 -0.51 -10.05
C TYR A 200 -12.79 -0.13 -9.01
N ASP A 201 -13.56 0.91 -9.29
CA ASP A 201 -14.69 1.34 -8.49
C ASP A 201 -15.98 0.68 -9.02
N PRO A 202 -16.53 -0.33 -8.32
CA PRO A 202 -17.73 -1.02 -8.75
C PRO A 202 -18.99 -0.15 -8.71
N MET A 203 -19.00 0.94 -7.94
CA MET A 203 -20.17 1.81 -7.80
C MET A 203 -20.27 2.80 -8.96
N SER A 204 -19.15 3.36 -9.40
CA SER A 204 -19.10 4.27 -10.55
C SER A 204 -18.81 3.56 -11.89
N ASN A 205 -18.38 2.28 -11.85
CA ASN A 205 -17.91 1.52 -13.01
C ASN A 205 -16.74 2.25 -13.71
N GLU A 206 -15.79 2.74 -12.92
CA GLU A 206 -14.62 3.47 -13.38
C GLU A 206 -13.35 2.91 -12.77
N TYR A 207 -12.24 3.04 -13.50
CA TYR A 207 -10.92 2.72 -12.99
C TYR A 207 -10.27 3.94 -12.37
N LYS A 208 -9.62 3.73 -11.23
CA LYS A 208 -8.98 4.77 -10.44
C LYS A 208 -7.51 4.46 -10.22
N VAL A 209 -6.67 5.47 -10.40
CA VAL A 209 -5.26 5.44 -9.98
C VAL A 209 -5.12 6.42 -8.83
N VAL A 210 -4.58 5.95 -7.72
CA VAL A 210 -4.29 6.80 -6.57
C VAL A 210 -2.79 6.96 -6.42
N THR A 211 -2.34 8.17 -6.13
CA THR A 211 -0.92 8.46 -5.86
C THR A 211 -0.79 9.21 -4.54
N PHE A 212 0.28 8.92 -3.81
CA PHE A 212 0.61 9.57 -2.54
C PHE A 212 2.00 10.14 -2.59
N THR A 213 2.17 11.31 -1.97
CA THR A 213 3.49 11.78 -1.59
C THR A 213 3.55 12.09 -0.12
N THR A 214 4.73 11.80 0.42
CA THR A 214 5.13 12.23 1.74
C THR A 214 6.46 12.94 1.63
N TYR A 215 6.67 13.96 2.44
CA TYR A 215 7.94 14.66 2.55
C TYR A 215 8.34 14.79 4.02
N PHE A 216 9.63 14.72 4.32
CA PHE A 216 10.09 15.24 5.61
C PHE A 216 10.01 16.76 5.58
N GLN A 217 9.73 17.36 6.73
CA GLN A 217 9.97 18.77 6.96
C GLN A 217 11.31 18.91 7.66
N GLU A 218 12.06 19.94 7.26
CA GLU A 218 13.33 20.27 7.87
C GLU A 218 13.15 20.57 9.36
N GLY A 219 14.11 20.12 10.15
CA GLY A 219 13.98 20.05 11.59
C GLY A 219 14.22 21.33 12.36
N ASP A 220 13.92 21.29 13.66
CA ASP A 220 14.28 22.37 14.58
C ASP A 220 15.80 22.46 14.81
N GLU A 221 16.24 23.39 15.67
CA GLU A 221 17.66 23.60 16.02
C GLU A 221 18.39 22.32 16.49
N ASN A 222 17.65 21.28 16.90
CA ASN A 222 18.19 19.97 17.29
C ASN A 222 18.24 18.94 16.14
N ARG A 223 18.03 19.37 14.88
CA ARG A 223 18.01 18.55 13.66
C ARG A 223 16.90 17.48 13.60
N ARG A 224 15.86 17.57 14.44
CA ARG A 224 14.73 16.59 14.45
C ARG A 224 13.91 16.66 13.18
N ARG A 225 13.72 15.57 12.45
CA ARG A 225 12.88 15.56 11.23
C ARG A 225 11.41 15.32 11.59
N PHE A 226 10.50 16.02 10.90
CA PHE A 226 9.05 15.82 11.07
C PHE A 226 8.45 15.22 9.81
N LEU A 227 7.63 14.18 9.95
CA LEU A 227 7.01 13.50 8.81
C LEU A 227 5.76 14.28 8.38
N SER A 228 5.77 14.94 7.23
CA SER A 228 4.58 15.68 6.80
C SER A 228 3.38 14.74 6.61
N ARG A 229 2.19 15.32 6.76
CA ARG A 229 0.95 14.63 6.44
C ARG A 229 0.95 14.21 4.96
N HIS A 230 0.54 12.97 4.71
CA HIS A 230 0.37 12.45 3.34
C HIS A 230 -0.55 13.34 2.52
N ARG A 231 -0.16 13.61 1.27
CA ARG A 231 -1.04 14.16 0.26
C ARG A 231 -1.37 13.06 -0.74
N ALA A 232 -2.64 12.95 -1.09
CA ALA A 232 -3.15 11.90 -1.95
C ALA A 232 -4.01 12.48 -3.06
N VAL A 233 -3.79 12.03 -4.29
CA VAL A 233 -4.64 12.40 -5.42
C VAL A 233 -5.15 11.16 -6.14
N VAL A 234 -6.38 11.22 -6.63
CA VAL A 234 -7.05 10.13 -7.36
C VAL A 234 -7.35 10.59 -8.77
N TYR A 235 -6.82 9.87 -9.75
CA TYR A 235 -7.21 9.95 -11.15
C TYR A 235 -8.40 9.02 -11.42
N THR A 236 -9.45 9.55 -12.04
CA THR A 236 -10.56 8.73 -12.53
C THR A 236 -10.55 8.67 -14.06
N MET A 237 -10.37 7.47 -14.61
CA MET A 237 -10.17 7.24 -16.06
C MET A 237 -11.30 7.80 -16.94
N GLY A 238 -12.56 7.66 -16.53
CA GLY A 238 -13.70 8.13 -17.31
C GLY A 238 -13.83 9.64 -17.44
N CYS A 239 -13.30 10.39 -16.47
CA CYS A 239 -13.39 11.86 -16.41
C CYS A 239 -12.08 12.55 -16.82
N ASP A 240 -10.97 11.80 -16.91
CA ASP A 240 -9.64 12.31 -17.22
C ASP A 240 -9.23 13.49 -16.32
N PHE A 241 -9.55 13.37 -15.04
CA PHE A 241 -9.32 14.39 -14.03
C PHE A 241 -8.81 13.76 -12.74
N TRP A 242 -8.09 14.59 -11.99
CA TRP A 242 -7.48 14.22 -10.73
C TRP A 242 -8.03 15.07 -9.59
N GLU A 243 -8.29 14.42 -8.47
CA GLU A 243 -8.85 15.07 -7.29
C GLU A 243 -7.98 14.78 -6.06
N GLU A 244 -7.72 15.80 -5.23
CA GLU A 244 -7.05 15.61 -3.95
C GLU A 244 -8.05 15.05 -2.93
N ILE A 245 -7.70 13.91 -2.33
CA ILE A 245 -8.56 13.19 -1.38
C ILE A 245 -8.03 13.29 0.04
N ASN A 246 -8.90 12.96 1.00
CA ASN A 246 -8.55 13.05 2.42
C ASN A 246 -7.67 11.88 2.87
N THR A 247 -6.53 12.20 3.49
CA THR A 247 -5.57 11.26 4.10
C THR A 247 -5.63 11.16 5.62
N ASP A 248 -6.64 11.76 6.26
CA ASP A 248 -6.77 11.80 7.72
C ASP A 248 -6.74 10.39 8.36
N SER A 249 -7.27 9.37 7.70
CA SER A 249 -7.29 7.98 8.20
C SER A 249 -5.94 7.26 8.14
N LEU A 250 -4.91 7.89 7.59
CA LEU A 250 -3.52 7.44 7.65
C LEU A 250 -2.75 8.08 8.82
N GLU A 251 -3.44 8.75 9.75
CA GLU A 251 -2.84 9.44 10.88
C GLU A 251 -3.49 9.02 12.21
N THR A 252 -2.66 8.79 13.22
CA THR A 252 -3.10 8.58 14.61
C THR A 252 -2.73 9.77 15.50
N GLU A 253 -2.79 9.64 16.83
CA GLU A 253 -2.27 10.69 17.72
C GLU A 253 -0.75 10.87 17.55
N THR A 254 0.03 9.79 17.54
CA THR A 254 1.50 9.81 17.60
C THR A 254 2.20 9.39 16.29
N THR A 255 1.51 8.66 15.42
CA THR A 255 2.08 7.99 14.23
C THR A 255 1.35 8.35 12.93
N LEU A 256 1.98 8.00 11.81
CA LEU A 256 1.44 8.00 10.46
C LEU A 256 1.59 6.60 9.84
N PHE A 257 0.63 6.22 9.00
CA PHE A 257 0.67 4.99 8.22
C PHE A 257 1.26 5.29 6.85
N TRP A 258 2.52 4.90 6.66
CA TRP A 258 3.28 5.15 5.46
C TRP A 258 3.13 3.97 4.49
N PRO A 259 2.50 4.16 3.31
CA PRO A 259 2.47 3.12 2.28
C PRO A 259 3.87 2.85 1.76
N GLU A 260 4.18 1.59 1.48
CA GLU A 260 5.36 1.18 0.73
C GLU A 260 4.89 0.63 -0.63
N ASP A 261 5.07 -0.67 -0.89
CA ASP A 261 4.77 -1.24 -2.19
C ASP A 261 3.30 -1.61 -2.34
N PHE A 262 2.71 -1.15 -3.44
CA PHE A 262 1.41 -1.62 -3.91
C PHE A 262 1.47 -3.11 -4.22
N GLN A 263 0.49 -3.86 -3.72
CA GLN A 263 0.49 -5.31 -3.86
C GLN A 263 -0.60 -5.80 -4.80
N MET A 264 -1.83 -5.29 -4.66
CA MET A 264 -2.96 -5.80 -5.43
C MET A 264 -4.19 -4.90 -5.38
N SER A 265 -5.14 -5.22 -6.25
CA SER A 265 -6.53 -4.79 -6.13
C SER A 265 -7.49 -5.97 -6.09
N PHE A 266 -8.43 -5.94 -5.14
CA PHE A 266 -9.40 -7.00 -4.94
C PHE A 266 -10.73 -6.46 -4.40
N LYS A 267 -11.86 -6.90 -4.98
CA LYS A 267 -13.23 -6.52 -4.56
C LYS A 267 -13.45 -5.01 -4.33
N GLY A 268 -12.89 -4.15 -5.20
CA GLY A 268 -13.04 -2.70 -5.09
C GLY A 268 -12.11 -2.03 -4.07
N MET A 269 -11.14 -2.77 -3.55
CA MET A 269 -10.13 -2.27 -2.62
C MET A 269 -8.75 -2.36 -3.26
N CYS A 270 -7.93 -1.34 -3.08
CA CYS A 270 -6.48 -1.38 -3.35
C CYS A 270 -5.74 -1.71 -2.06
N TYR A 271 -4.65 -2.47 -2.13
CA TYR A 271 -3.86 -2.87 -0.95
C TYR A 271 -2.36 -2.62 -1.14
N TRP A 272 -1.75 -2.08 -0.10
CA TRP A 272 -0.30 -1.86 0.04
C TRP A 272 0.19 -2.56 1.29
N LEU A 273 1.47 -2.94 1.27
CA LEU A 273 2.22 -3.03 2.53
C LEU A 273 2.50 -1.61 3.02
N GLY A 274 2.50 -1.41 4.32
CA GLY A 274 2.84 -0.12 4.90
C GLY A 274 3.47 -0.27 6.27
N ILE A 275 4.12 0.81 6.70
CA ILE A 275 4.76 0.91 8.00
C ILE A 275 4.05 1.95 8.85
N GLU A 276 3.93 1.68 10.14
CA GLU A 276 3.52 2.67 11.12
C GLU A 276 4.75 3.40 11.63
N GLN A 277 4.81 4.71 11.42
CA GLN A 277 5.99 5.53 11.71
C GLN A 277 5.63 6.68 12.66
N ASP A 278 6.49 6.96 13.63
CA ASP A 278 6.37 8.15 14.48
C ASP A 278 6.41 9.45 13.64
N LYS A 279 5.62 10.45 14.07
CA LYS A 279 5.56 11.76 13.41
C LYS A 279 6.85 12.59 13.58
N GLU A 280 7.61 12.34 14.65
CA GLU A 280 8.89 12.99 14.94
C GLU A 280 10.01 11.95 14.90
N LEU A 281 11.16 12.30 14.29
CA LEU A 281 12.32 11.43 14.18
C LEU A 281 13.58 12.15 14.64
N PHE A 282 14.39 11.50 15.49
CA PHE A 282 15.66 12.05 15.94
C PHE A 282 16.78 11.85 14.90
N PRO A 283 17.77 12.76 14.84
CA PRO A 283 18.87 12.67 13.87
C PRO A 283 19.62 11.34 13.91
N PHE A 284 19.86 10.78 15.09
CA PHE A 284 20.60 9.51 15.23
C PHE A 284 19.82 8.29 14.72
N ASP A 285 18.48 8.35 14.75
CA ASP A 285 17.62 7.31 14.16
C ASP A 285 17.64 7.37 12.62
N ALA A 286 18.01 8.52 12.04
CA ALA A 286 18.11 8.73 10.59
C ALA A 286 19.45 8.28 9.98
N VAL A 287 20.53 8.13 10.78
CA VAL A 287 21.89 7.82 10.25
C VAL A 287 22.14 6.32 10.06
N GLU A 288 21.46 5.43 10.80
CA GLU A 288 21.72 3.98 10.72
C GLU A 288 20.93 3.23 9.64
N HIS A 289 20.18 3.90 8.74
CA HIS A 289 19.27 3.25 7.76
C HIS A 289 18.28 2.25 8.38
N ARG A 290 18.14 2.25 9.71
CA ARG A 290 17.21 1.43 10.48
C ARG A 290 16.11 2.34 10.98
N PHE A 291 15.22 2.75 10.07
CA PHE A 291 13.91 3.25 10.44
C PHE A 291 13.27 2.20 11.36
N HIS A 292 13.23 2.48 12.66
CA HIS A 292 12.53 1.63 13.62
C HIS A 292 11.03 1.88 13.44
N ALA A 293 10.44 1.33 12.37
CA ALA A 293 9.01 1.32 12.18
C ALA A 293 8.34 0.71 13.43
N ASN A 294 7.31 1.37 13.95
CA ASN A 294 6.57 0.91 15.12
C ASN A 294 5.83 -0.41 14.84
N GLY A 295 5.50 -0.65 13.57
CA GLY A 295 4.90 -1.87 13.08
C GLY A 295 4.82 -1.89 11.54
N ILE A 296 4.54 -3.07 10.98
CA ILE A 296 4.08 -3.25 9.60
C ILE A 296 2.58 -3.50 9.67
N LEU A 297 1.85 -2.89 8.75
CA LEU A 297 0.44 -3.08 8.55
C LEU A 297 0.14 -3.23 7.04
N ILE A 298 -1.10 -3.60 6.74
CA ILE A 298 -1.64 -3.54 5.39
C ILE A 298 -2.45 -2.26 5.31
N ILE A 299 -2.15 -1.40 4.34
CA ILE A 299 -2.99 -0.24 4.05
C ILE A 299 -3.95 -0.64 2.94
N SER A 300 -5.24 -0.34 3.13
CA SER A 300 -6.26 -0.57 2.12
C SER A 300 -6.95 0.74 1.73
N PHE A 301 -7.43 0.83 0.50
CA PHE A 301 -8.16 1.99 -0.02
C PHE A 301 -9.46 1.52 -0.67
N ASP A 302 -10.59 2.03 -0.19
CA ASP A 302 -11.90 1.82 -0.79
C ASP A 302 -12.05 2.73 -2.00
N THR A 303 -12.08 2.16 -3.21
CA THR A 303 -12.12 2.95 -4.45
C THR A 303 -13.45 3.67 -4.64
N SER A 304 -14.54 3.20 -4.04
CA SER A 304 -15.86 3.82 -4.14
C SER A 304 -16.03 4.97 -3.14
N ARG A 305 -15.52 4.82 -1.92
CA ARG A 305 -15.62 5.82 -0.84
C ARG A 305 -14.44 6.77 -0.80
N GLU A 306 -13.33 6.40 -1.42
CA GLU A 306 -12.07 7.12 -1.44
C GLU A 306 -11.50 7.35 -0.03
N VAL A 307 -11.51 6.29 0.79
CA VAL A 307 -11.04 6.31 2.18
C VAL A 307 -10.01 5.21 2.41
N PHE A 308 -8.96 5.53 3.16
CA PHE A 308 -7.95 4.57 3.60
C PHE A 308 -8.32 3.89 4.91
N HIS A 309 -7.85 2.66 5.07
CA HIS A 309 -7.90 1.92 6.32
C HIS A 309 -6.59 1.21 6.57
N GLY A 310 -6.06 1.32 7.80
CA GLY A 310 -4.98 0.46 8.28
C GLY A 310 -5.51 -0.86 8.80
N ILE A 311 -4.92 -1.97 8.34
CA ILE A 311 -5.26 -3.33 8.73
C ILE A 311 -4.00 -3.95 9.39
N PRO A 312 -4.01 -4.18 10.70
CA PRO A 312 -2.85 -4.74 11.38
C PRO A 312 -2.62 -6.21 11.02
N LEU A 313 -1.37 -6.64 11.14
CA LEU A 313 -0.95 -8.04 10.97
C LEU A 313 -1.26 -8.88 12.23
N PRO A 314 -1.29 -10.22 12.12
CA PRO A 314 -1.40 -11.12 13.26
C PRO A 314 -0.33 -10.84 14.33
N SER A 315 -0.69 -10.94 15.62
CA SER A 315 0.21 -10.62 16.74
C SER A 315 1.44 -11.51 16.77
N GLU A 316 1.31 -12.74 16.30
CA GLU A 316 2.38 -13.72 16.19
C GLU A 316 3.51 -13.23 15.27
N LEU A 317 3.17 -12.38 14.30
CA LEU A 317 4.13 -11.80 13.35
C LEU A 317 4.71 -10.47 13.83
N GLN A 318 4.02 -9.75 14.71
CA GLN A 318 4.44 -8.43 15.20
C GLN A 318 5.83 -8.43 15.88
N GLN A 319 6.27 -9.57 16.42
CA GLN A 319 7.61 -9.70 17.00
C GLN A 319 8.74 -9.64 15.95
N PHE A 320 8.50 -10.14 14.73
CA PHE A 320 9.52 -10.24 13.67
C PHE A 320 9.65 -8.94 12.86
N VAL A 321 8.54 -8.20 12.79
CA VAL A 321 8.48 -6.85 12.22
C VAL A 321 9.57 -5.95 12.82
N ARG A 322 9.74 -5.97 14.15
CA ARG A 322 10.66 -5.08 14.87
C ARG A 322 12.13 -5.32 14.58
N SER A 323 12.45 -6.48 14.03
CA SER A 323 13.82 -6.87 13.69
C SER A 323 14.17 -6.65 12.21
N ASN A 324 13.25 -6.11 11.40
CA ASN A 324 13.39 -6.05 9.93
C ASN A 324 13.71 -7.42 9.32
N HIS A 325 13.11 -8.46 9.87
CA HIS A 325 13.32 -9.86 9.48
C HIS A 325 12.03 -10.49 8.97
N LEU A 326 11.09 -9.71 8.43
CA LEU A 326 9.82 -10.23 7.94
C LEU A 326 9.61 -9.80 6.49
N TYR A 327 9.53 -10.78 5.60
CA TYR A 327 9.09 -10.57 4.22
C TYR A 327 7.62 -10.92 4.11
N LEU A 328 6.84 -10.05 3.46
CA LEU A 328 5.40 -10.21 3.24
C LEU A 328 5.05 -10.04 1.77
N LYS A 329 4.12 -10.85 1.28
CA LYS A 329 3.50 -10.66 -0.04
C LYS A 329 2.00 -10.92 0.07
N LEU A 330 1.18 -9.92 -0.28
CA LEU A 330 -0.27 -10.11 -0.33
C LEU A 330 -0.64 -10.93 -1.57
N THR A 331 -1.61 -11.83 -1.43
CA THR A 331 -2.26 -12.55 -2.54
C THR A 331 -3.78 -12.66 -2.33
N VAL A 332 -4.49 -13.19 -3.32
CA VAL A 332 -5.92 -13.55 -3.20
C VAL A 332 -6.02 -15.06 -3.12
N TRP A 333 -6.70 -15.57 -2.09
CA TRP A 333 -6.91 -17.00 -1.88
C TRP A 333 -8.38 -17.29 -1.59
N ASN A 334 -9.01 -18.16 -2.40
CA ASN A 334 -10.41 -18.55 -2.25
C ASN A 334 -11.39 -17.36 -2.05
N GLU A 335 -11.23 -16.32 -2.85
CA GLU A 335 -12.01 -15.06 -2.78
C GLU A 335 -11.84 -14.23 -1.49
N SER A 336 -10.77 -14.47 -0.73
CA SER A 336 -10.40 -13.70 0.46
C SER A 336 -8.97 -13.16 0.33
N VAL A 337 -8.68 -12.07 1.04
CA VAL A 337 -7.33 -11.49 1.08
C VAL A 337 -6.44 -12.41 1.89
N ALA A 338 -5.25 -12.71 1.39
CA ALA A 338 -4.26 -13.53 2.07
C ALA A 338 -2.88 -12.90 1.95
N PHE A 339 -1.92 -13.37 2.74
CA PHE A 339 -0.51 -13.07 2.51
C PHE A 339 0.38 -14.25 2.87
N PHE A 340 1.55 -14.28 2.25
CA PHE A 340 2.67 -15.11 2.67
C PHE A 340 3.60 -14.32 3.56
N ALA A 341 4.00 -14.91 4.68
CA ALA A 341 5.00 -14.39 5.60
C ALA A 341 6.23 -15.31 5.64
N LEU A 342 7.41 -14.70 5.59
CA LEU A 342 8.69 -15.36 5.80
C LEU A 342 9.50 -14.60 6.84
N SER A 343 9.87 -15.29 7.92
CA SER A 343 10.75 -14.77 8.96
C SER A 343 12.21 -15.12 8.65
N VAL A 344 13.08 -14.11 8.68
CA VAL A 344 14.49 -14.14 8.25
C VAL A 344 15.40 -13.89 9.46
N ASP A 345 15.51 -14.83 10.40
CA ASP A 345 16.49 -14.71 11.49
C ASP A 345 17.90 -15.08 11.00
N HIS A 346 18.84 -14.13 11.00
CA HIS A 346 20.24 -14.38 10.62
C HIS A 346 21.00 -15.30 11.59
N ARG A 347 20.46 -15.56 12.80
CA ARG A 347 21.13 -16.31 13.88
C ARG A 347 20.54 -17.70 14.16
N ARG A 348 19.37 -18.03 13.60
CA ARG A 348 18.74 -19.36 13.71
C ARG A 348 18.41 -19.91 12.33
N TYR A 349 18.31 -21.24 12.26
CA TYR A 349 17.84 -21.94 11.07
C TYR A 349 16.51 -21.30 10.59
N PRO A 350 16.32 -21.13 9.27
CA PRO A 350 15.24 -20.32 8.71
C PRO A 350 13.85 -20.90 9.01
N GLU A 351 12.90 -20.01 9.32
CA GLU A 351 11.52 -20.34 9.68
C GLU A 351 10.67 -20.66 8.43
N PRO A 352 9.60 -21.46 8.57
CA PRO A 352 8.75 -21.85 7.44
C PRO A 352 8.00 -20.66 6.83
N TYR A 353 7.62 -20.76 5.55
CA TYR A 353 6.65 -19.84 4.96
C TYR A 353 5.29 -20.08 5.59
N GLU A 354 4.62 -19.02 6.02
CA GLU A 354 3.28 -19.09 6.58
C GLU A 354 2.30 -18.36 5.66
N MET A 355 1.17 -18.99 5.34
CA MET A 355 0.06 -18.33 4.65
C MET A 355 -1.02 -17.98 5.67
N TRP A 356 -1.40 -16.71 5.68
CA TRP A 356 -2.44 -16.18 6.53
C TRP A 356 -3.58 -15.67 5.65
N VAL A 357 -4.81 -15.99 6.03
CA VAL A 357 -6.03 -15.61 5.28
C VAL A 357 -6.87 -14.71 6.18
N MET A 358 -7.37 -13.62 5.61
CA MET A 358 -8.28 -12.70 6.29
C MET A 358 -9.67 -13.31 6.33
N ASP A 359 -10.27 -13.34 7.51
CA ASP A 359 -11.64 -13.84 7.67
C ASP A 359 -12.65 -12.92 6.96
N ASP A 360 -13.70 -13.52 6.38
CA ASP A 360 -14.67 -12.88 5.47
C ASP A 360 -15.39 -11.64 6.03
N ASP A 361 -15.36 -11.43 7.34
CA ASP A 361 -16.04 -10.33 8.00
C ASP A 361 -15.32 -8.97 7.88
N PHE A 362 -14.14 -8.89 7.23
CA PHE A 362 -13.29 -7.68 7.18
C PHE A 362 -12.97 -7.10 8.59
N LYS A 363 -13.03 -7.95 9.62
CA LYS A 363 -12.76 -7.58 11.02
C LYS A 363 -11.27 -7.61 11.37
N GLY A 364 -10.40 -7.82 10.38
CA GLY A 364 -8.96 -7.94 10.54
C GLY A 364 -8.50 -9.16 11.37
N ALA A 365 -9.39 -10.15 11.56
CA ALA A 365 -9.00 -11.44 12.09
C ALA A 365 -8.27 -12.23 11.00
N TRP A 366 -7.12 -12.79 11.35
CA TRP A 366 -6.26 -13.56 10.46
C TRP A 366 -6.19 -14.99 10.92
N THR A 367 -6.41 -15.92 10.00
CA THR A 367 -6.30 -17.35 10.26
C THR A 367 -5.07 -17.92 9.53
N LYS A 368 -4.17 -18.57 10.27
CA LYS A 368 -3.04 -19.31 9.68
C LYS A 368 -3.56 -20.54 8.97
N HIS A 369 -3.36 -20.61 7.65
CA HIS A 369 -3.95 -21.64 6.80
C HIS A 369 -2.93 -22.67 6.30
N LEU A 370 -1.68 -22.26 6.08
CA LEU A 370 -0.64 -23.15 5.56
C LEU A 370 0.72 -22.82 6.19
N THR A 371 1.51 -23.86 6.43
CA THR A 371 2.92 -23.74 6.81
C THR A 371 3.74 -24.60 5.86
N ILE A 372 4.71 -23.99 5.19
CA ILE A 372 5.60 -24.68 4.26
C ILE A 372 7.00 -24.67 4.83
N GLU A 373 7.42 -25.85 5.26
CA GLU A 373 8.79 -26.10 5.72
C GLU A 373 9.75 -25.94 4.54
N GLY A 374 10.76 -25.07 4.70
CA GLY A 374 11.70 -24.74 3.64
C GLY A 374 12.66 -25.90 3.36
N THR A 375 12.56 -26.51 2.18
CA THR A 375 13.39 -27.66 1.79
C THR A 375 14.66 -27.31 1.00
N ASP A 376 14.93 -26.04 0.67
CA ASP A 376 16.12 -25.61 -0.09
C ASP A 376 16.54 -24.16 0.25
N ASP A 377 17.84 -23.89 0.38
CA ASP A 377 18.38 -22.54 0.63
C ASP A 377 18.09 -21.53 -0.49
N GLN A 378 17.89 -21.98 -1.72
CA GLN A 378 17.55 -21.10 -2.85
C GLN A 378 16.11 -20.56 -2.74
N ILE A 379 15.16 -21.41 -2.37
CA ILE A 379 13.75 -21.03 -2.15
C ILE A 379 13.64 -20.04 -0.98
N ARG A 380 14.53 -20.15 0.01
CA ARG A 380 14.54 -19.32 1.23
C ARG A 380 14.91 -17.86 1.00
N ARG A 381 15.47 -17.52 -0.16
CA ARG A 381 15.75 -16.13 -0.58
C ARG A 381 14.87 -15.66 -1.72
N SER A 382 13.92 -16.47 -2.17
CA SER A 382 13.03 -16.20 -3.30
C SER A 382 11.75 -15.53 -2.80
N GLY A 383 11.20 -14.56 -3.55
CA GLY A 383 9.91 -13.94 -3.19
C GLY A 383 8.76 -14.66 -3.89
N PRO A 384 7.70 -15.09 -3.18
CA PRO A 384 6.51 -15.62 -3.84
C PRO A 384 5.86 -14.55 -4.73
N VAL A 385 5.53 -14.94 -5.95
CA VAL A 385 4.77 -14.10 -6.89
C VAL A 385 3.30 -14.49 -6.84
N ALA A 386 3.00 -15.78 -7.00
CA ALA A 386 1.63 -16.29 -6.98
C ALA A 386 1.57 -17.79 -6.70
N LEU A 387 0.42 -18.24 -6.21
CA LEU A 387 0.09 -19.64 -6.02
C LEU A 387 -0.86 -20.13 -7.12
N TRP A 388 -0.47 -21.20 -7.82
CA TRP A 388 -1.24 -21.80 -8.91
C TRP A 388 -1.51 -23.29 -8.67
N GLY A 389 -2.58 -23.59 -7.93
CA GLY A 389 -2.86 -24.94 -7.42
C GLY A 389 -1.77 -25.39 -6.43
N ASP A 390 -1.00 -26.42 -6.78
CA ASP A 390 0.12 -26.91 -5.94
C ASP A 390 1.49 -26.35 -6.36
N GLU A 391 1.54 -25.43 -7.34
CA GLU A 391 2.78 -24.84 -7.83
C GLU A 391 2.91 -23.37 -7.40
N TRP A 392 4.08 -23.02 -6.92
CA TRP A 392 4.46 -21.68 -6.47
C TRP A 392 5.31 -21.02 -7.53
N LEU A 393 4.81 -19.93 -8.13
CA LEU A 393 5.62 -19.08 -8.99
C LEU A 393 6.45 -18.13 -8.11
N MET A 394 7.75 -18.11 -8.34
CA MET A 394 8.69 -17.27 -7.59
C MET A 394 9.79 -16.74 -8.51
N VAL A 395 10.51 -15.73 -8.02
CA VAL A 395 11.80 -15.30 -8.60
C VAL A 395 12.89 -15.58 -7.59
N ASP A 396 13.92 -16.31 -8.03
CA ASP A 396 15.04 -16.71 -7.18
C ASP A 396 16.05 -15.59 -6.92
N SER A 397 17.07 -15.85 -6.11
CA SER A 397 18.08 -14.83 -5.75
C SER A 397 18.94 -14.39 -6.92
N ASP A 398 18.94 -15.17 -8.00
CA ASP A 398 19.71 -14.90 -9.22
C ASP A 398 18.81 -14.29 -10.31
N GLY A 399 17.55 -13.96 -10.00
CA GLY A 399 16.61 -13.36 -10.94
C GLY A 399 15.89 -14.35 -11.86
N HIS A 400 16.04 -15.66 -11.67
CA HIS A 400 15.35 -16.63 -12.52
C HIS A 400 13.89 -16.82 -12.11
N VAL A 401 13.02 -16.95 -13.10
CA VAL A 401 11.64 -17.37 -12.90
C VAL A 401 11.59 -18.88 -12.61
N VAL A 402 11.01 -19.27 -11.47
CA VAL A 402 10.97 -20.66 -11.03
C VAL A 402 9.57 -21.07 -10.56
N PHE A 403 9.22 -22.34 -10.82
CA PHE A 403 8.07 -23.00 -10.21
C PHE A 403 8.53 -23.96 -9.13
N PHE A 404 8.00 -23.83 -7.93
CA PHE A 404 8.21 -24.77 -6.85
C PHE A 404 6.94 -25.58 -6.58
N ASN A 405 7.02 -26.90 -6.73
CA ASN A 405 5.89 -27.79 -6.49
C ASN A 405 5.80 -28.15 -5.00
N LEU A 406 4.71 -27.75 -4.34
CA LEU A 406 4.52 -27.90 -2.90
C LEU A 406 4.49 -29.35 -2.42
N CYS A 407 3.97 -30.25 -3.26
CA CYS A 407 3.77 -31.67 -2.94
C CYS A 407 5.06 -32.47 -3.10
N THR A 408 5.73 -32.32 -4.24
CA THR A 408 6.95 -33.07 -4.59
C THR A 408 8.22 -32.43 -4.04
N LYS A 409 8.15 -31.16 -3.60
CA LYS A 409 9.30 -30.34 -3.17
C LYS A 409 10.36 -30.16 -4.26
N LYS A 410 9.96 -30.23 -5.54
CA LYS A 410 10.83 -30.04 -6.69
C LYS A 410 10.71 -28.62 -7.22
N LEU A 411 11.85 -28.09 -7.67
CA LEU A 411 11.95 -26.79 -8.32
C LEU A 411 12.15 -26.98 -9.83
N LYS A 412 11.46 -26.18 -10.62
CA LYS A 412 11.55 -26.13 -12.07
C LYS A 412 11.95 -24.72 -12.50
N HIS A 413 13.15 -24.59 -13.06
CA HIS A 413 13.61 -23.33 -13.64
C HIS A 413 13.00 -23.10 -15.02
N ILE A 414 12.58 -21.86 -15.25
CA ILE A 414 12.20 -21.36 -16.56
C ILE A 414 13.40 -20.55 -17.10
N PRO A 415 13.80 -20.71 -18.37
CA PRO A 415 14.96 -20.01 -18.94
C PRO A 415 14.62 -18.53 -19.24
N ILE A 416 14.18 -17.81 -18.23
CA ILE A 416 13.76 -16.41 -18.25
C ILE A 416 14.27 -15.77 -16.97
N GLU A 417 14.96 -14.65 -17.14
CA GLU A 417 15.62 -13.90 -16.07
C GLU A 417 15.00 -12.49 -15.99
N THR A 418 14.81 -12.00 -14.78
CA THR A 418 14.34 -10.64 -14.46
C THR A 418 15.40 -9.90 -13.66
N GLU A 419 15.34 -8.57 -13.68
CA GLU A 419 16.26 -7.74 -12.88
C GLU A 419 15.98 -7.91 -11.38
N ASP A 420 14.71 -7.93 -10.99
CA ASP A 420 14.28 -8.19 -9.62
C ASP A 420 12.93 -8.93 -9.56
N LYS A 421 12.38 -9.05 -8.34
CA LYS A 421 11.14 -9.78 -8.05
C LYS A 421 9.87 -8.95 -8.20
N ASP A 422 9.99 -7.63 -8.29
CA ASP A 422 8.87 -6.70 -8.47
C ASP A 422 8.59 -6.46 -9.96
N SER A 423 9.53 -6.84 -10.83
CA SER A 423 9.37 -6.89 -12.28
C SER A 423 8.48 -8.02 -12.80
N ILE A 424 7.65 -8.67 -11.99
CA ILE A 424 6.77 -9.78 -12.40
C ILE A 424 5.41 -9.76 -11.69
N ILE A 425 4.33 -9.96 -12.46
CA ILE A 425 2.97 -10.12 -11.94
C ILE A 425 2.23 -11.24 -12.66
N VAL A 426 1.33 -11.92 -11.95
CA VAL A 426 0.28 -12.75 -12.57
C VAL A 426 -0.93 -11.87 -12.80
N TYR A 427 -1.53 -11.93 -14.00
CA TYR A 427 -2.71 -11.13 -14.34
C TYR A 427 -3.77 -11.96 -15.05
N VAL A 428 -4.95 -11.37 -15.23
CA VAL A 428 -6.06 -11.97 -16.01
C VAL A 428 -6.14 -11.33 -17.39
N ASN A 429 -6.42 -12.11 -18.42
CA ASN A 429 -6.66 -11.58 -19.75
C ASN A 429 -7.98 -10.79 -19.78
N SER A 430 -8.01 -9.68 -20.51
CA SER A 430 -9.13 -8.74 -20.47
C SER A 430 -9.36 -8.04 -21.80
N ILE A 431 -10.63 -7.74 -22.08
CA ILE A 431 -11.07 -6.91 -23.21
C ILE A 431 -11.44 -5.48 -22.80
N VAL A 432 -11.15 -5.09 -21.55
CA VAL A 432 -11.40 -3.73 -21.07
C VAL A 432 -10.51 -2.76 -21.81
N SER A 433 -11.10 -1.75 -22.45
CA SER A 433 -10.34 -0.73 -23.17
C SER A 433 -9.74 0.28 -22.19
N VAL A 434 -8.47 0.63 -22.39
CA VAL A 434 -7.80 1.70 -21.62
C VAL A 434 -7.94 3.07 -22.29
N MET A 435 -8.52 3.11 -23.50
CA MET A 435 -8.79 4.35 -24.21
C MET A 435 -10.06 4.97 -23.61
N GLY A 436 -9.91 6.10 -22.89
CA GLY A 436 -11.00 6.79 -22.20
C GLY A 436 -12.20 7.13 -23.09
N ARG A 437 -13.33 7.48 -22.46
CA ARG A 437 -14.61 7.78 -23.16
C ARG A 437 -14.46 8.92 -24.19
N SER A 438 -13.51 9.84 -24.01
CA SER A 438 -13.23 10.97 -24.91
C SER A 438 -12.81 10.55 -26.33
N HIS A 439 -12.16 9.39 -26.48
CA HIS A 439 -11.78 8.86 -27.80
C HIS A 439 -12.93 8.12 -28.51
N LYS A 440 -13.93 7.61 -27.78
CA LYS A 440 -15.13 6.98 -28.39
C LYS A 440 -16.06 8.01 -29.06
N LEU A 441 -16.04 9.27 -28.61
CA LEU A 441 -16.91 10.35 -29.10
C LEU A 441 -16.59 10.86 -30.52
N LYS A 442 -15.51 10.39 -31.16
CA LYS A 442 -15.19 10.77 -32.56
C LYS A 442 -15.78 9.84 -33.64
N SER A 443 -16.60 8.83 -33.30
CA SER A 443 -17.12 7.89 -34.31
C SER A 443 -18.61 7.55 -34.25
N ILE A 444 -19.43 8.27 -33.47
CA ILE A 444 -20.88 8.05 -33.47
C ILE A 444 -21.60 9.39 -33.61
N GLU A 445 -21.84 9.79 -34.86
CA GLU A 445 -22.97 10.65 -35.16
C GLU A 445 -24.26 9.86 -34.93
N ASN A 446 -25.11 10.42 -34.07
CA ASN A 446 -26.57 10.32 -34.06
C ASN A 446 -27.21 8.96 -34.32
N THR A 447 -27.75 8.36 -33.25
CA THR A 447 -29.21 8.21 -33.11
C THR A 447 -29.54 7.90 -31.64
N CYS A 448 -30.24 8.81 -30.98
CA CYS A 448 -31.01 8.50 -29.79
C CYS A 448 -32.16 7.55 -30.16
N SER A 449 -32.30 6.47 -29.41
CA SER A 449 -33.61 5.90 -29.11
C SER A 449 -33.53 5.18 -27.78
N ASP A 450 -34.26 5.69 -26.79
CA ASP A 450 -34.56 5.03 -25.54
C ASP A 450 -35.17 3.66 -25.78
N LYS A 451 -34.72 2.70 -24.97
CA LYS A 451 -35.45 1.67 -24.24
C LYS A 451 -34.53 0.47 -24.08
N ASP A 452 -34.11 0.22 -22.84
CA ASP A 452 -34.32 -1.07 -22.20
C ASP A 452 -34.14 -0.89 -20.68
N GLU A 453 -35.25 -1.10 -19.98
CA GLU A 453 -35.33 -1.37 -18.55
C GLU A 453 -34.83 -2.80 -18.28
N ASP A 454 -34.50 -3.04 -17.01
CA ASP A 454 -34.09 -4.31 -16.36
C ASP A 454 -32.56 -4.58 -16.34
N ALA A 455 -31.90 -4.83 -15.21
CA ALA A 455 -32.33 -5.00 -13.83
C ALA A 455 -31.20 -4.50 -12.91
N ILE A 456 -31.46 -3.47 -12.12
CA ILE A 456 -30.63 -3.11 -10.98
C ILE A 456 -31.01 -4.07 -9.87
N VAL A 457 -30.17 -5.08 -9.62
CA VAL A 457 -30.21 -5.78 -8.35
C VAL A 457 -29.66 -4.80 -7.31
N VAL A 458 -30.58 -4.06 -6.69
CA VAL A 458 -30.29 -3.36 -5.44
C VAL A 458 -30.06 -4.45 -4.41
N VAL A 459 -28.79 -4.81 -4.20
CA VAL A 459 -28.40 -5.55 -3.00
C VAL A 459 -28.54 -4.56 -1.85
N ASP A 460 -29.70 -4.61 -1.19
CA ASP A 460 -29.98 -3.92 0.06
C ASP A 460 -29.16 -4.59 1.17
N GLY A 461 -27.84 -4.43 1.09
CA GLY A 461 -26.92 -4.79 2.15
C GLY A 461 -26.91 -3.66 3.14
N LYS A 462 -27.51 -3.88 4.32
CA LYS A 462 -27.15 -3.11 5.51
C LYS A 462 -25.62 -3.11 5.60
N ARG A 463 -24.99 -1.98 5.25
CA ARG A 463 -23.56 -1.74 5.45
C ARG A 463 -23.35 -1.57 6.95
N GLU A 464 -23.20 -2.71 7.63
CA GLU A 464 -22.77 -2.78 9.01
C GLU A 464 -21.28 -2.43 9.07
N SER A 465 -20.89 -1.61 10.04
CA SER A 465 -19.49 -1.18 10.16
C SER A 465 -18.61 -2.40 10.45
N CYS A 466 -17.45 -2.46 9.79
CA CYS A 466 -16.39 -3.39 10.16
C CYS A 466 -16.21 -3.36 11.68
N ARG A 467 -16.26 -4.51 12.36
CA ARG A 467 -15.80 -4.53 13.75
C ARG A 467 -14.29 -4.33 13.71
N ARG A 468 -13.89 -3.11 14.07
CA ARG A 468 -12.52 -2.64 14.18
C ARG A 468 -11.68 -3.57 15.04
N LEU A 469 -10.43 -3.81 14.63
CA LEU A 469 -9.38 -4.01 15.63
C LEU A 469 -9.30 -2.75 16.48
N TYR A 470 -9.31 -2.94 17.78
CA TYR A 470 -9.26 -1.86 18.74
C TYR A 470 -7.84 -1.30 18.77
N SER A 471 -7.70 -0.03 18.38
CA SER A 471 -6.49 0.73 18.68
C SER A 471 -6.60 1.20 20.12
N TYR A 472 -5.51 1.11 20.89
CA TYR A 472 -5.48 1.59 22.26
C TYR A 472 -4.51 2.74 22.43
N SER A 473 -4.74 3.56 23.43
CA SER A 473 -3.80 4.61 23.85
C SER A 473 -3.74 4.67 25.36
N VAL A 474 -2.53 4.84 25.89
CA VAL A 474 -2.30 5.06 27.32
C VAL A 474 -2.08 6.54 27.54
N TRP A 475 -2.95 7.12 28.35
CA TRP A 475 -2.99 8.54 28.65
C TRP A 475 -2.55 8.78 30.09
N ALA A 476 -1.55 9.64 30.27
CA ALA A 476 -1.29 10.28 31.55
C ALA A 476 -2.31 11.40 31.77
N ILE A 477 -2.97 11.38 32.93
CA ILE A 477 -4.04 12.31 33.27
C ILE A 477 -3.49 13.38 34.23
N PRO A 478 -3.55 14.67 33.88
CA PRO A 478 -3.10 15.73 34.78
C PRO A 478 -3.99 15.81 36.04
N PRO A 479 -3.44 16.26 37.18
CA PRO A 479 -4.22 16.50 38.40
C PRO A 479 -5.43 17.42 38.16
N ALA A 480 -6.49 17.28 38.96
CA ALA A 480 -7.77 17.95 38.71
C ALA A 480 -7.67 19.49 38.61
N ASP A 481 -6.81 20.11 39.41
CA ASP A 481 -6.57 21.56 39.39
C ASP A 481 -5.86 22.00 38.11
N VAL A 482 -4.87 21.21 37.66
CA VAL A 482 -4.16 21.42 36.39
C VAL A 482 -5.09 21.19 35.20
N SER A 483 -5.84 20.10 35.21
CA SER A 483 -6.83 19.76 34.18
C SER A 483 -7.88 20.85 34.03
N HIS A 484 -8.42 21.38 35.12
CA HIS A 484 -9.38 22.48 35.07
C HIS A 484 -8.76 23.78 34.51
N ARG A 485 -7.50 24.07 34.83
CA ARG A 485 -6.78 25.22 34.28
C ARG A 485 -6.57 25.09 32.78
N ILE A 486 -6.12 23.92 32.32
CA ILE A 486 -5.90 23.61 30.90
C ILE A 486 -7.24 23.63 30.14
N LYS A 487 -8.30 23.04 30.69
CA LYS A 487 -9.62 22.97 30.05
C LYS A 487 -10.18 24.37 29.71
N LYS A 488 -9.94 25.39 30.54
CA LYS A 488 -10.31 26.78 30.21
C LYS A 488 -9.63 27.32 28.95
N VAL A 489 -8.37 26.98 28.74
CA VAL A 489 -7.63 27.37 27.53
C VAL A 489 -8.19 26.62 26.33
N MET A 490 -8.48 25.33 26.47
CA MET A 490 -9.10 24.51 25.43
C MET A 490 -10.48 25.05 25.02
N GLU A 491 -11.34 25.39 25.99
CA GLU A 491 -12.66 25.99 25.73
C GLU A 491 -12.54 27.34 25.01
N GLY A 492 -11.55 28.17 25.36
CA GLY A 492 -11.28 29.43 24.69
C GLY A 492 -10.86 29.25 23.23
N LEU A 493 -9.95 28.31 22.96
CA LEU A 493 -9.55 27.97 21.59
C LEU A 493 -10.71 27.38 20.79
N GLN A 494 -11.47 26.46 21.38
CA GLN A 494 -12.61 25.81 20.74
C GLN A 494 -13.71 26.83 20.38
N ALA A 495 -13.96 27.82 21.24
CA ALA A 495 -14.93 28.88 20.97
C ALA A 495 -14.55 29.74 19.76
N GLU A 496 -13.25 29.89 19.48
CA GLU A 496 -12.76 30.71 18.36
C GLU A 496 -12.57 29.91 17.06
N PHE A 497 -12.07 28.67 17.15
CA PHE A 497 -11.63 27.87 16.00
C PHE A 497 -12.49 26.62 15.74
N GLY A 498 -13.41 26.26 16.64
CA GLY A 498 -14.19 25.03 16.58
C GLY A 498 -13.42 23.80 17.08
N GLY A 499 -13.81 22.61 16.64
CA GLY A 499 -13.20 21.33 17.05
C GLY A 499 -13.97 20.57 18.13
N PRO A 500 -13.66 19.27 18.35
CA PRO A 500 -14.32 18.46 19.36
C PRO A 500 -13.89 18.84 20.79
N GLU A 501 -14.73 18.53 21.79
CA GLU A 501 -14.34 18.64 23.19
C GLU A 501 -13.36 17.51 23.53
N ILE A 502 -12.22 17.85 24.12
CA ILE A 502 -11.15 16.92 24.46
C ILE A 502 -10.89 17.05 25.96
N GLU A 503 -10.74 15.92 26.66
CA GLU A 503 -10.30 15.94 28.06
C GLU A 503 -8.78 16.12 28.12
N PRO A 504 -8.23 16.96 29.02
CA PRO A 504 -6.78 17.15 29.14
C PRO A 504 -6.05 15.83 29.40
N HIS A 505 -5.16 15.44 28.50
CA HIS A 505 -4.37 14.21 28.62
C HIS A 505 -3.04 14.32 27.87
N ILE A 506 -2.07 13.50 28.27
CA ILE A 506 -0.80 13.31 27.56
C ILE A 506 -0.77 11.86 27.06
N PRO A 507 -0.81 11.59 25.74
CA PRO A 507 -0.63 10.24 25.22
C PRO A 507 0.83 9.81 25.45
N ILE A 508 1.04 8.97 26.46
CA ILE A 508 2.35 8.39 26.80
C ILE A 508 2.68 7.25 25.83
N LEU A 509 1.64 6.50 25.44
CA LEU A 509 1.70 5.53 24.35
C LEU A 509 0.48 5.71 23.47
N GLY A 510 0.68 6.13 22.22
CA GLY A 510 -0.38 6.18 21.21
C GLY A 510 -0.41 4.91 20.35
N SER A 511 -1.58 4.63 19.77
CA SER A 511 -1.73 3.71 18.61
C SER A 511 -1.27 2.29 18.84
N ILE A 512 -1.50 1.81 20.06
CA ILE A 512 -1.23 0.44 20.46
C ILE A 512 -2.22 -0.47 19.72
N GLN A 513 -1.78 -1.11 18.64
CA GLN A 513 -2.57 -2.15 17.98
C GLN A 513 -2.41 -3.46 18.75
N MET A 514 -3.49 -3.99 19.31
CA MET A 514 -3.52 -5.28 20.00
C MET A 514 -4.64 -6.15 19.47
N MET A 515 -4.39 -7.45 19.35
CA MET A 515 -5.39 -8.41 18.86
C MET A 515 -6.56 -8.61 19.84
N SER A 516 -6.34 -8.43 21.14
CA SER A 516 -7.38 -8.61 22.15
C SER A 516 -7.38 -7.48 23.17
N ARG A 517 -8.58 -7.20 23.69
CA ARG A 517 -8.80 -6.27 24.79
C ARG A 517 -8.16 -6.79 26.08
N GLU A 518 -8.18 -8.09 26.29
CA GLU A 518 -7.54 -8.72 27.44
C GLU A 518 -6.03 -8.49 27.48
N ASP A 519 -5.32 -8.59 26.35
CA ASP A 519 -3.87 -8.38 26.30
C ASP A 519 -3.49 -6.93 26.61
N ALA A 520 -4.22 -5.98 26.03
CA ALA A 520 -4.03 -4.55 26.32
C ALA A 520 -4.25 -4.25 27.81
N LEU A 521 -5.32 -4.80 28.39
CA LEU A 521 -5.61 -4.67 29.83
C LEU A 521 -4.55 -5.30 30.72
N ASN A 522 -4.06 -6.49 30.36
CA ASN A 522 -3.04 -7.19 31.13
C ASN A 522 -1.73 -6.41 31.13
N LYS A 523 -1.24 -5.98 29.96
CA LYS A 523 -0.04 -5.12 29.87
C LYS A 523 -0.23 -3.83 30.66
N PHE A 524 -1.37 -3.17 30.53
CA PHE A 524 -1.64 -1.94 31.28
C PHE A 524 -1.60 -2.12 32.81
N ARG A 525 -2.16 -3.22 33.33
CA ARG A 525 -2.20 -3.49 34.77
C ARG A 525 -0.83 -3.77 35.40
N PHE A 526 0.11 -4.29 34.63
CA PHE A 526 1.45 -4.66 35.10
C PHE A 526 2.53 -3.67 34.64
N ALA A 527 2.13 -2.52 34.09
CA ALA A 527 3.04 -1.48 33.67
C ALA A 527 3.80 -0.86 34.86
N PRO A 528 5.06 -0.42 34.65
CA PRO A 528 5.83 0.25 35.68
C PRO A 528 5.16 1.57 36.11
N MET A 529 5.04 1.77 37.42
CA MET A 529 4.58 3.03 37.98
C MET A 529 5.79 3.79 38.55
N ASP A 530 6.49 4.54 37.72
CA ASP A 530 7.57 5.43 38.16
C ASP A 530 7.00 6.76 38.69
N ASP A 531 7.77 7.48 39.51
CA ASP A 531 7.41 8.83 39.95
C ASP A 531 7.68 9.82 38.80
N ILE A 532 6.63 10.11 38.04
CA ILE A 532 6.73 10.90 36.82
C ILE A 532 6.27 12.33 37.10
N VAL A 533 7.09 13.30 36.74
CA VAL A 533 6.73 14.73 36.74
C VAL A 533 6.66 15.18 35.28
N ALA A 534 5.57 15.84 34.92
CA ALA A 534 5.43 16.51 33.64
C ALA A 534 5.72 18.00 33.80
N LYS A 535 6.53 18.53 32.89
CA LYS A 535 6.77 19.97 32.76
C LYS A 535 6.49 20.41 31.33
N VAL A 536 5.77 21.51 31.20
CA VAL A 536 5.54 22.14 29.89
C VAL A 536 6.83 22.84 29.45
N ASP A 537 7.30 22.54 28.25
CA ASP A 537 8.44 23.23 27.63
C ASP A 537 7.96 24.46 26.85
N ARG A 538 7.03 24.26 25.91
CA ARG A 538 6.53 25.32 25.03
C ARG A 538 5.18 24.99 24.40
N VAL A 539 4.53 26.00 23.85
CA VAL A 539 3.38 25.85 22.95
C VAL A 539 3.90 25.53 21.54
N VAL A 540 3.32 24.53 20.89
CA VAL A 540 3.63 24.15 19.51
C VAL A 540 2.35 24.08 18.69
N THR A 541 2.47 24.39 17.40
CA THR A 541 1.39 24.26 16.42
C THR A 541 1.87 23.42 15.27
N LYS A 542 1.13 22.38 14.89
CA LYS A 542 1.52 21.46 13.81
C LYS A 542 0.38 21.25 12.82
N ASN A 543 0.71 20.78 11.62
CA ASN A 543 -0.25 20.47 10.56
C ASN A 543 -0.79 19.02 10.65
N TYR A 544 -1.02 18.54 11.87
CA TYR A 544 -1.63 17.24 12.17
C TYR A 544 -2.97 17.47 12.85
N TYR A 545 -3.96 16.64 12.56
CA TYR A 545 -5.31 16.84 13.12
C TYR A 545 -5.30 16.79 14.66
N HIS A 546 -4.64 15.78 15.23
CA HIS A 546 -4.59 15.56 16.68
C HIS A 546 -3.51 16.40 17.40
N GLN A 547 -2.67 17.13 16.66
CA GLN A 547 -1.61 17.98 17.24
C GLN A 547 -1.67 19.41 16.70
N CYS A 548 -2.88 19.90 16.40
CA CYS A 548 -3.08 21.20 15.75
C CYS A 548 -2.49 22.34 16.60
N VAL A 549 -2.86 22.37 17.88
CA VAL A 549 -2.26 23.21 18.92
C VAL A 549 -2.04 22.35 20.15
N SER A 550 -0.80 22.30 20.64
CA SER A 550 -0.42 21.43 21.76
C SER A 550 0.62 22.08 22.66
N LEU A 551 0.67 21.65 23.92
CA LEU A 551 1.76 21.90 24.85
C LEU A 551 2.78 20.78 24.67
N LEU A 552 4.01 21.12 24.26
CA LEU A 552 5.11 20.17 24.23
C LEU A 552 5.63 19.98 25.66
N MET A 553 5.81 18.73 26.07
CA MET A 553 6.37 18.40 27.38
C MET A 553 7.90 18.34 27.31
N ASP A 554 8.54 18.39 28.46
CA ASP A 554 9.99 18.32 28.57
C ASP A 554 10.56 16.91 28.31
N ARG A 555 11.88 16.87 28.15
CA ARG A 555 12.62 15.64 27.82
C ARG A 555 12.62 14.62 28.95
N GLU A 556 12.53 15.07 30.20
CA GLU A 556 12.49 14.16 31.35
C GLU A 556 11.23 13.28 31.31
N LEU A 557 10.07 13.83 30.92
CA LEU A 557 8.88 13.03 30.71
C LEU A 557 9.04 12.01 29.58
N PHE A 558 9.69 12.38 28.48
CA PHE A 558 9.98 11.46 27.37
C PHE A 558 10.84 10.27 27.84
N GLU A 559 11.91 10.53 28.59
CA GLU A 559 12.83 9.49 29.09
C GLU A 559 12.12 8.54 30.06
N ASN A 560 11.28 9.09 30.96
CA ASN A 560 10.50 8.28 31.90
C ASN A 560 9.38 7.49 31.21
N ALA A 561 8.79 8.01 30.14
CA ALA A 561 7.77 7.32 29.35
C ALA A 561 8.33 6.09 28.60
N GLN A 562 9.64 6.00 28.35
CA GLN A 562 10.23 4.87 27.64
C GLN A 562 9.99 3.52 28.34
N SER A 563 9.90 3.50 29.68
CA SER A 563 9.61 2.26 30.42
C SER A 563 8.26 1.66 30.05
N TRP A 564 7.27 2.50 29.74
CA TRP A 564 5.98 2.10 29.22
C TRP A 564 6.09 1.52 27.81
N SER A 565 6.82 2.20 26.92
CA SER A 565 7.08 1.74 25.54
C SER A 565 7.66 0.33 25.55
N TYR A 566 8.77 0.12 26.28
CA TYR A 566 9.39 -1.19 26.42
C TYR A 566 8.46 -2.25 27.02
N HIS A 567 7.62 -1.89 28.01
CA HIS A 567 6.67 -2.83 28.61
C HIS A 567 5.60 -3.31 27.63
N PHE A 568 5.05 -2.40 26.83
CA PHE A 568 4.10 -2.75 25.78
C PHE A 568 4.79 -3.40 24.57
N GLY A 569 6.11 -3.24 24.48
CA GLY A 569 7.02 -3.80 23.49
C GLY A 569 7.35 -2.85 22.34
N PHE A 570 6.82 -1.63 22.32
CA PHE A 570 7.03 -0.68 21.22
C PHE A 570 8.18 0.27 21.55
N TYR A 571 8.80 0.85 20.53
CA TYR A 571 9.65 2.02 20.70
C TYR A 571 8.76 3.24 20.41
N ASN A 572 8.93 4.32 21.17
CA ASN A 572 8.23 5.59 20.90
C ASN A 572 9.29 6.68 20.91
N SER A 573 9.54 7.26 19.75
CA SER A 573 10.47 8.38 19.56
C SER A 573 9.76 9.73 19.63
N SER A 574 8.42 9.76 19.72
CA SER A 574 7.66 11.00 19.77
C SER A 574 7.79 11.68 21.13
N MET A 575 8.11 12.98 21.13
CA MET A 575 8.06 13.79 22.34
C MET A 575 6.63 13.85 22.89
N PRO A 576 6.42 13.68 24.21
CA PRO A 576 5.10 13.77 24.80
C PRO A 576 4.54 15.18 24.66
N TYR A 577 3.23 15.27 24.44
CA TYR A 577 2.53 16.52 24.29
C TYR A 577 1.16 16.44 24.97
N LEU A 578 0.56 17.58 25.28
CA LEU A 578 -0.84 17.69 25.66
C LEU A 578 -1.55 18.52 24.60
N SER A 579 -2.52 17.95 23.92
CA SER A 579 -3.25 18.69 22.89
C SER A 579 -4.27 19.64 23.50
N LEU A 580 -4.27 20.87 23.00
CA LEU A 580 -5.20 21.93 23.39
C LEU A 580 -6.36 22.06 22.39
N LEU A 581 -6.12 21.70 21.12
CA LEU A 581 -7.10 21.79 20.05
C LEU A 581 -6.87 20.68 19.02
N TYR A 582 -7.93 19.94 18.68
CA TYR A 582 -7.98 19.11 17.47
C TYR A 582 -8.69 19.88 16.35
N GLY A 583 -8.14 19.84 15.15
CA GLY A 583 -8.76 20.53 14.03
C GLY A 583 -7.86 20.68 12.81
N LYS A 584 -8.49 21.07 11.70
CA LYS A 584 -7.82 21.40 10.44
C LYS A 584 -7.88 22.91 10.23
N LEU A 585 -6.83 23.57 10.69
CA LEU A 585 -6.65 25.01 10.56
C LEU A 585 -5.67 25.34 9.42
N THR A 586 -5.84 26.48 8.77
CA THR A 586 -4.81 27.02 7.86
C THR A 586 -3.54 27.39 8.62
N GLU A 587 -2.45 27.69 7.90
CA GLU A 587 -1.20 28.10 8.55
C GLU A 587 -1.37 29.41 9.36
N GLU A 588 -2.12 30.37 8.82
CA GLU A 588 -2.44 31.63 9.50
C GLU A 588 -3.31 31.42 10.72
N GLU A 589 -4.34 30.57 10.61
CA GLU A 589 -5.21 30.23 11.73
C GLU A 589 -4.45 29.50 12.84
N ARG A 590 -3.58 28.54 12.50
CA ARG A 590 -2.72 27.85 13.49
C ARG A 590 -1.80 28.83 14.21
N LYS A 591 -1.15 29.73 13.48
CA LYS A 591 -0.26 30.73 14.08
C LYS A 591 -1.03 31.61 15.07
N LYS A 592 -2.22 32.07 14.68
CA LYS A 592 -3.11 32.85 15.54
C LYS A 592 -3.55 32.05 16.78
N ALA A 593 -3.90 30.78 16.60
CA ALA A 593 -4.31 29.91 17.69
C ALA A 593 -3.18 29.73 18.73
N GLY A 594 -1.93 29.57 18.27
CA GLY A 594 -0.75 29.54 19.14
C GLY A 594 -0.54 30.84 19.94
N GLU A 595 -0.79 32.00 19.33
CA GLU A 595 -0.72 33.30 20.02
C GLU A 595 -1.81 33.42 21.10
N ILE A 596 -3.03 32.95 20.82
CA ILE A 596 -4.17 33.01 21.74
C ILE A 596 -3.94 32.18 23.00
N VAL A 597 -3.19 31.06 22.93
CA VAL A 597 -2.84 30.27 24.12
C VAL A 597 -2.19 31.15 25.20
N ASN A 598 -1.22 31.98 24.81
CA ASN A 598 -0.51 32.86 25.75
C ASN A 598 -1.38 34.03 26.24
N ILE A 599 -2.40 34.43 25.48
CA ILE A 599 -3.38 35.45 25.90
C ILE A 599 -4.33 34.86 26.96
N LEU A 600 -4.76 33.62 26.76
CA LEU A 600 -5.66 32.93 27.68
C LEU A 600 -4.95 32.54 28.99
N ASP A 601 -3.67 32.15 28.90
CA ASP A 601 -2.84 31.84 30.07
C ASP A 601 -1.34 32.09 29.80
N GLU A 602 -0.86 33.27 30.21
CA GLU A 602 0.53 33.70 30.03
C GLU A 602 1.55 32.79 30.73
N SER A 603 1.14 32.05 31.77
CA SER A 603 2.03 31.22 32.56
C SER A 603 1.86 29.72 32.30
N ILE A 604 1.13 29.33 31.23
CA ILE A 604 0.88 27.93 30.91
C ILE A 604 2.17 27.15 30.63
N THR A 605 3.19 27.79 30.06
CA THR A 605 4.51 27.21 29.79
C THR A 605 5.36 27.01 31.05
N SER A 606 4.94 27.55 32.19
CA SER A 606 5.61 27.35 33.49
C SER A 606 4.99 26.22 34.33
N LEU A 607 4.00 25.51 33.78
CA LEU A 607 3.34 24.41 34.47
C LEU A 607 4.29 23.23 34.69
N THR A 608 4.38 22.79 35.94
CA THR A 608 5.01 21.54 36.36
C THR A 608 4.06 20.83 37.32
N PHE A 609 3.81 19.54 37.09
CA PHE A 609 2.87 18.77 37.91
C PHE A 609 3.22 17.27 37.94
N PRO A 610 2.89 16.57 39.04
CA PRO A 610 3.10 15.12 39.12
C PRO A 610 2.03 14.38 38.29
N ILE A 611 2.44 13.32 37.61
CA ILE A 611 1.53 12.35 36.99
C ILE A 611 1.34 11.20 37.97
N THR A 612 0.10 11.04 38.44
CA THR A 612 -0.26 9.99 39.42
C THR A 612 -1.30 9.01 38.89
N HIS A 613 -1.93 9.34 37.75
CA HIS A 613 -3.03 8.57 37.17
C HIS A 613 -2.77 8.34 35.69
N PHE A 614 -2.98 7.09 35.27
CA PHE A 614 -2.93 6.68 33.88
C PHE A 614 -4.25 6.01 33.51
N ALA A 615 -4.68 6.18 32.27
CA ALA A 615 -5.88 5.57 31.75
C ALA A 615 -5.61 4.89 30.41
N LEU A 616 -6.18 3.71 30.23
CA LEU A 616 -6.17 2.99 28.96
C LEU A 616 -7.48 3.30 28.23
N TYR A 617 -7.34 3.83 27.03
CA TYR A 617 -8.45 4.11 26.12
C TYR A 617 -8.45 3.15 24.95
N GLU A 618 -9.65 2.73 24.56
CA GLU A 618 -9.96 2.11 23.28
C GLU A 618 -10.38 3.23 22.33
N ILE A 619 -9.65 3.38 21.23
CA ILE A 619 -9.67 4.52 20.33
C ILE A 619 -9.99 4.08 18.91
N ASP A 620 -10.77 4.92 18.25
CA ASP A 620 -11.07 4.87 16.84
C ASP A 620 -10.64 6.20 16.21
N TYR A 621 -9.49 6.19 15.53
CA TYR A 621 -8.95 7.40 14.91
C TYR A 621 -9.72 7.90 13.68
N ASP A 622 -10.70 7.14 13.15
CA ASP A 622 -11.60 7.66 12.12
C ASP A 622 -12.76 8.45 12.76
N ASP A 623 -13.12 8.18 14.02
CA ASP A 623 -14.13 8.96 14.74
C ASP A 623 -13.57 10.29 15.25
N ARG A 624 -13.71 11.31 14.41
CA ARG A 624 -13.35 12.69 14.76
C ARG A 624 -14.29 13.35 15.77
N SER A 625 -15.44 12.75 16.07
CA SER A 625 -16.33 13.23 17.13
C SER A 625 -15.88 12.79 18.52
N LEU A 626 -14.90 11.88 18.61
CA LEU A 626 -14.35 11.31 19.84
C LEU A 626 -15.39 10.52 20.67
N LYS A 627 -16.57 10.23 20.12
CA LYS A 627 -17.68 9.57 20.84
C LYS A 627 -17.47 8.08 21.01
N SER A 628 -16.72 7.46 20.11
CA SER A 628 -16.35 6.05 20.18
C SER A 628 -15.12 5.80 21.05
N TRP A 629 -14.43 6.85 21.50
CA TRP A 629 -13.24 6.73 22.33
C TRP A 629 -13.68 6.41 23.75
N THR A 630 -13.31 5.23 24.25
CA THR A 630 -13.81 4.74 25.54
C THR A 630 -12.67 4.45 26.49
N LYS A 631 -12.76 5.00 27.71
CA LYS A 631 -11.86 4.61 28.80
C LYS A 631 -12.21 3.20 29.26
N ILE A 632 -11.27 2.27 29.13
CA ILE A 632 -11.49 0.86 29.47
C ILE A 632 -10.80 0.42 30.77
N ALA A 633 -9.76 1.14 31.20
CA ALA A 633 -9.13 0.94 32.51
C ALA A 633 -8.45 2.21 33.00
N GLU A 634 -8.21 2.28 34.30
CA GLU A 634 -7.50 3.37 34.96
C GLU A 634 -6.69 2.80 36.13
N ILE A 635 -5.47 3.30 36.31
CA ILE A 635 -4.62 3.00 37.45
C ILE A 635 -4.13 4.32 38.06
N GLY A 636 -4.21 4.42 39.37
CA GLY A 636 -3.73 5.56 40.14
C GLY A 636 -2.89 5.06 41.31
N ARG A 637 -1.98 5.91 41.78
CA ARG A 637 -1.25 5.69 43.04
C ARG A 637 -2.05 6.13 44.25
#